data_AF-A0AAD5JVB9-F1
#
_entry.id   AF-A0AAD5JVB9-F1
#
_cell.length_a   1.000
_cell.length_b   1.000
_cell.length_c   1.000
_cell.angle_alpha   90.00
_cell.angle_beta   90.00
_cell.angle_gamma   90.00
#
_symmetry.space_group_name_H-M   'P 1'
#
loop_
_entity.id
_entity.type
_entity.pdbx_description
1 polymer ?
#
loop_
_entity_poly.entity_id
_entity_poly.type
_entity_poly.pdbx_seq_one_letter_code
_entity_poly.pdbx_strand_id
1 'polypeptide(L)'
;MKRPKLAATLLLQSVLFSFLILSPFQWIVTAQSLPPAKQDGFFYKNRRVDSDTIVIEAFFDPVCPDSRDSWPPLKQALEHYGPRVSLVVHLLPLPYHDNAYATSRALHIVNTINSSATFPLLEWFFKYQERFYNAPTHNMSRASVVDEIVKFSAEAIGNSYLSAIESGFNDRKTDLLTRVSFKLSTSRGVFGTPFFFVNGFVLPDAGSPLDYNGWRKIIDPLKKRSRRRGLFLNLHKRKRMDRYQRVEKPKPETPIDENEIRITSQGRMRSYITYAMTLLQEKGSNEIVFKAMGRAINKTVTIVELIKRRIVGLHQNTAIGSTDITDMWEPLEEGLLPLETTRHVSMITITLSMKELNTSSVGYQPPLPAEMVKALTEFEYDGEGSPNGRRRGRGGRGRPRGRGNGFVPVEYEDGGRDRNNRGYGRGRNRGRGRSFRGRGRGGYNGPYMDMQQDGGYNYEVQAQGGGRGRGRGNRGGRGRGNRSNGPIQAAALRDDLLRIKLASHLDFAKMTQDVEMKDHQTPSHSVSSSVPSTFQHLKEIASVIETGSYAKEIRRIMRAIRLTMGLRRKLTASVLSPFLNFALVPGSDVHTRLSGFVPKEVDHDMEVDTATSVTQTPAKHVLPELEIYCYLLVLLFLIDQKKYSEAKDCSSASIARVKSLNRRTLDVLASRLYFYYSYSYELTGDLAEIRGNLLALHRIATLRHDELGQETLLNLLLRNYLHYNLYDQAEKLRSKAPRFEAHSNQQFCRYLFYLGKIRTIQLEYTDAKESLLQAARKAPVAAQGFRILCNKWAILVRLLLGEIPERTTFMQKGMEKALRPYFELTNAVRIGDLELFRAVAEKFAGTFSADRTNNLIVRLRHNVIRTGLRNISISYSRISLVDVAKKLRLDSANPVADAESIVAKAIRDGAIDATLDHANGWVVSKETGDIYSTTEPQLAFNSRIAFCLNMHNEAVRALRFPPNTHKEKEGAEKRRERQQQEQELAQHIAEEDDDDF
;
A
#
# COMPACT_ATOMS: atom_id res chain seq x y z
N MET A 1 -57.32 -24.18 -65.65
CA MET A 1 -57.73 -23.86 -64.26
C MET A 1 -57.41 -25.03 -63.32
N LYS A 2 -56.65 -24.79 -62.24
CA LYS A 2 -56.52 -25.59 -60.98
C LYS A 2 -55.36 -25.00 -60.16
N ARG A 3 -55.63 -23.91 -59.42
CA ARG A 3 -55.70 -23.83 -57.94
C ARG A 3 -54.33 -23.82 -57.22
N PRO A 4 -53.91 -22.69 -56.61
CA PRO A 4 -52.73 -22.65 -55.76
C PRO A 4 -53.03 -23.30 -54.39
N LYS A 5 -52.20 -24.26 -53.98
CA LYS A 5 -52.22 -24.83 -52.61
C LYS A 5 -50.86 -24.82 -51.89
N LEU A 6 -49.75 -24.85 -52.64
CA LEU A 6 -48.39 -24.91 -52.07
C LEU A 6 -47.91 -23.60 -51.41
N ALA A 7 -48.23 -22.44 -51.99
CA ALA A 7 -47.85 -21.15 -51.41
C ALA A 7 -48.56 -20.89 -50.06
N ALA A 8 -49.83 -21.29 -49.96
CA ALA A 8 -50.61 -21.15 -48.72
C ALA A 8 -50.09 -22.05 -47.59
N THR A 9 -49.68 -23.29 -47.89
CA THR A 9 -49.12 -24.19 -46.86
C THR A 9 -47.73 -23.74 -46.38
N LEU A 10 -46.86 -23.25 -47.26
CA LEU A 10 -45.57 -22.68 -46.88
C LEU A 10 -45.72 -21.40 -46.04
N LEU A 11 -46.64 -20.50 -46.42
CA LEU A 11 -46.93 -19.31 -45.62
C LEU A 11 -47.52 -19.69 -44.26
N LEU A 12 -48.48 -20.60 -44.19
CA LEU A 12 -49.06 -21.05 -42.92
C LEU A 12 -48.01 -21.72 -42.01
N GLN A 13 -47.10 -22.51 -42.57
CA GLN A 13 -45.96 -23.06 -41.83
C GLN A 13 -45.02 -21.96 -41.31
N SER A 14 -44.68 -20.95 -42.12
CA SER A 14 -43.85 -19.82 -41.67
C SER A 14 -44.51 -18.94 -40.60
N VAL A 15 -45.83 -18.80 -40.63
CA VAL A 15 -46.62 -18.07 -39.62
C VAL A 15 -46.75 -18.90 -38.34
N LEU A 16 -46.96 -20.21 -38.43
CA LEU A 16 -46.93 -21.11 -37.25
C LEU A 16 -45.55 -21.14 -36.60
N PHE A 17 -44.47 -21.17 -37.39
CA PHE A 17 -43.10 -21.16 -36.87
C PHE A 17 -42.76 -19.83 -36.18
N SER A 18 -43.21 -18.69 -36.73
CA SER A 18 -43.01 -17.38 -36.10
C SER A 18 -43.92 -17.15 -34.88
N PHE A 19 -45.14 -17.72 -34.83
CA PHE A 19 -45.96 -17.74 -33.61
C PHE A 19 -45.36 -18.61 -32.50
N LEU A 20 -44.76 -19.76 -32.84
CA LEU A 20 -44.04 -20.61 -31.88
C LEU A 20 -42.78 -19.92 -31.31
N ILE A 21 -42.19 -18.99 -32.05
CA ILE A 21 -41.04 -18.17 -31.60
C ILE A 21 -41.48 -16.93 -30.78
N LEU A 22 -42.76 -16.56 -30.83
CA LEU A 22 -43.32 -15.38 -30.14
C LEU A 22 -44.24 -15.71 -28.95
N SER A 23 -44.41 -16.98 -28.58
CA SER A 23 -45.02 -17.31 -27.29
C SER A 23 -43.99 -17.08 -26.17
N PRO A 24 -44.30 -16.30 -25.11
CA PRO A 24 -43.43 -16.19 -23.97
C PRO A 24 -43.50 -17.48 -23.15
N PHE A 25 -42.60 -18.43 -23.44
CA PHE A 25 -42.35 -19.58 -22.58
C PHE A 25 -41.80 -19.07 -21.24
N GLN A 26 -42.71 -18.78 -20.31
CA GLN A 26 -42.42 -18.09 -19.05
C GLN A 26 -41.83 -19.06 -18.01
N TRP A 27 -40.64 -19.57 -18.33
CA TRP A 27 -39.81 -20.38 -17.42
C TRP A 27 -39.46 -19.52 -16.20
N ILE A 28 -40.06 -19.85 -15.06
CA ILE A 28 -39.80 -19.17 -13.79
C ILE A 28 -38.42 -19.59 -13.31
N VAL A 29 -37.40 -18.83 -13.70
CA VAL A 29 -36.05 -18.97 -13.14
C VAL A 29 -36.10 -18.57 -11.67
N THR A 30 -36.09 -19.55 -10.77
CA THR A 30 -35.98 -19.34 -9.32
C THR A 30 -34.54 -18.98 -8.93
N ALA A 31 -34.06 -17.85 -9.44
CA ALA A 31 -32.80 -17.26 -9.02
C ALA A 31 -32.88 -16.87 -7.54
N GLN A 32 -31.75 -16.96 -6.83
CA GLN A 32 -31.61 -16.38 -5.50
C GLN A 32 -31.94 -14.88 -5.60
N SER A 33 -32.83 -14.38 -4.75
CA SER A 33 -33.37 -13.03 -4.89
C SER A 33 -32.28 -11.97 -4.68
N LEU A 34 -31.88 -11.32 -5.78
CA LEU A 34 -31.46 -9.92 -5.78
C LEU A 34 -32.41 -9.08 -4.91
N PRO A 35 -31.96 -7.96 -4.31
CA PRO A 35 -32.75 -7.17 -3.35
C PRO A 35 -34.15 -6.93 -3.92
N PRO A 36 -35.21 -7.25 -3.14
CA PRO A 36 -36.49 -7.67 -3.69
C PRO A 36 -37.12 -6.61 -4.60
N ALA A 37 -37.75 -7.07 -5.69
CA ALA A 37 -38.37 -6.22 -6.70
C ALA A 37 -39.50 -5.30 -6.15
N LYS A 38 -39.99 -5.62 -4.94
CA LYS A 38 -40.76 -4.73 -4.09
C LYS A 38 -39.89 -4.37 -2.89
N GLN A 39 -39.76 -3.07 -2.58
CA GLN A 39 -39.10 -2.61 -1.36
C GLN A 39 -39.78 -3.25 -0.13
N ASP A 40 -38.98 -3.82 0.76
CA ASP A 40 -39.46 -4.44 2.01
C ASP A 40 -40.12 -3.42 2.95
N GLY A 41 -40.89 -3.91 3.91
CA GLY A 41 -41.60 -3.11 4.91
C GLY A 41 -43.02 -2.72 4.50
N PHE A 42 -43.79 -2.24 5.48
CA PHE A 42 -45.20 -1.89 5.36
C PHE A 42 -45.39 -0.37 5.28
N PHE A 43 -46.13 0.10 4.27
CA PHE A 43 -46.36 1.54 4.06
C PHE A 43 -47.59 2.04 4.83
N TYR A 44 -47.39 2.98 5.76
CA TYR A 44 -48.48 3.52 6.57
C TYR A 44 -49.46 4.35 5.73
N LYS A 45 -50.75 3.95 5.76
CA LYS A 45 -51.85 4.59 5.02
C LYS A 45 -51.56 4.78 3.50
N ASN A 46 -50.76 3.88 2.90
CA ASN A 46 -50.46 3.72 1.46
C ASN A 46 -50.35 5.03 0.64
N ARG A 47 -49.58 6.00 1.15
CA ARG A 47 -49.35 7.31 0.51
C ARG A 47 -48.41 7.17 -0.71
N ARG A 48 -48.68 7.90 -1.80
CA ARG A 48 -47.71 8.06 -2.89
C ARG A 48 -46.44 8.74 -2.36
N VAL A 49 -45.27 8.28 -2.83
CA VAL A 49 -43.96 8.82 -2.47
C VAL A 49 -43.40 9.53 -3.69
N ASP A 50 -43.42 10.86 -3.67
CA ASP A 50 -42.84 11.71 -4.70
C ASP A 50 -41.42 12.16 -4.27
N SER A 51 -40.68 12.84 -5.16
CA SER A 51 -39.31 13.32 -4.89
C SER A 51 -39.16 14.26 -3.68
N ASP A 52 -40.28 14.82 -3.25
CA ASP A 52 -40.40 15.87 -2.24
C ASP A 52 -41.07 15.35 -0.95
N THR A 53 -41.48 14.08 -0.92
CA THR A 53 -42.01 13.41 0.27
C THR A 53 -40.86 13.02 1.20
N ILE A 54 -40.97 13.35 2.48
CA ILE A 54 -40.03 12.88 3.51
C ILE A 54 -40.39 11.43 3.84
N VAL A 55 -39.48 10.50 3.61
CA VAL A 55 -39.66 9.08 3.98
C VAL A 55 -39.01 8.83 5.33
N ILE A 56 -39.79 8.35 6.28
CA ILE A 56 -39.31 7.74 7.53
C ILE A 56 -39.29 6.23 7.31
N GLU A 57 -38.16 5.58 7.55
CA GLU A 57 -38.11 4.13 7.72
C GLU A 57 -37.97 3.84 9.22
N ALA A 58 -38.90 3.09 9.80
CA ALA A 58 -38.86 2.63 11.18
C ALA A 58 -38.63 1.12 11.23
N PHE A 59 -37.89 0.65 12.22
CA PHE A 59 -37.61 -0.76 12.48
C PHE A 59 -38.18 -1.10 13.85
N PHE A 60 -39.18 -1.99 13.88
CA PHE A 60 -39.90 -2.37 15.09
C PHE A 60 -39.87 -3.88 15.33
N ASP A 61 -40.05 -4.24 16.60
CA ASP A 61 -40.39 -5.59 17.05
C ASP A 61 -41.80 -5.51 17.68
N PRO A 62 -42.78 -6.33 17.26
CA PRO A 62 -44.16 -6.27 17.79
C PRO A 62 -44.29 -6.60 19.29
N VAL A 63 -43.23 -7.12 19.92
CA VAL A 63 -43.19 -7.50 21.34
C VAL A 63 -42.34 -6.53 22.17
N CYS A 64 -41.65 -5.57 21.54
CA CYS A 64 -40.75 -4.64 22.22
C CYS A 64 -41.48 -3.43 22.85
N PRO A 65 -41.30 -3.15 24.16
CA PRO A 65 -41.91 -2.01 24.83
C PRO A 65 -41.47 -0.66 24.24
N ASP A 66 -40.19 -0.49 23.90
CA ASP A 66 -39.70 0.75 23.28
C ASP A 66 -40.31 0.97 21.87
N SER A 67 -40.60 -0.12 21.13
CA SER A 67 -41.30 -0.03 19.85
C SER A 67 -42.74 0.47 20.03
N ARG A 68 -43.48 -0.10 20.99
CA ARG A 68 -44.80 0.37 21.43
C ARG A 68 -44.77 1.84 21.83
N ASP A 69 -43.84 2.23 22.70
CA ASP A 69 -43.81 3.58 23.29
C ASP A 69 -43.38 4.66 22.28
N SER A 70 -42.62 4.27 21.24
CA SER A 70 -42.29 5.15 20.12
C SER A 70 -43.46 5.39 19.13
N TRP A 71 -44.52 4.57 19.17
CA TRP A 71 -45.59 4.60 18.17
C TRP A 71 -46.53 5.80 18.27
N PRO A 72 -47.09 6.19 19.44
CA PRO A 72 -48.01 7.32 19.53
C PRO A 72 -47.40 8.67 19.09
N PRO A 73 -46.16 9.05 19.48
CA PRO A 73 -45.53 10.29 19.00
C PRO A 73 -45.28 10.30 17.48
N LEU A 74 -44.91 9.15 16.90
CA LEU A 74 -44.72 9.00 15.46
C LEU A 74 -46.05 9.11 14.70
N LYS A 75 -47.12 8.48 15.21
CA LYS A 75 -48.49 8.59 14.67
C LYS A 75 -48.98 10.04 14.67
N GLN A 76 -48.75 10.77 15.77
CA GLN A 76 -49.04 12.21 15.88
C GLN A 76 -48.28 13.04 14.83
N ALA A 77 -47.00 12.75 14.58
CA ALA A 77 -46.23 13.41 13.53
C ALA A 77 -46.76 13.10 12.11
N LEU A 78 -47.13 11.85 11.83
CA LEU A 78 -47.64 11.40 10.52
C LEU A 78 -49.02 11.97 10.15
N GLU A 79 -49.78 12.39 11.16
CA GLU A 79 -51.05 13.08 10.99
C GLU A 79 -50.82 14.60 10.86
N HIS A 80 -50.01 15.22 11.73
CA HIS A 80 -49.67 16.64 11.66
C HIS A 80 -48.98 17.08 10.35
N TYR A 81 -48.10 16.26 9.77
CA TYR A 81 -47.42 16.59 8.50
C TYR A 81 -48.14 16.07 7.25
N GLY A 82 -49.20 15.27 7.41
CA GLY A 82 -50.05 14.79 6.31
C GLY A 82 -49.27 14.20 5.12
N PRO A 83 -49.61 14.56 3.87
CA PRO A 83 -49.02 13.94 2.67
C PRO A 83 -47.52 14.24 2.46
N ARG A 84 -46.92 15.14 3.24
CA ARG A 84 -45.48 15.43 3.15
C ARG A 84 -44.58 14.40 3.82
N VAL A 85 -45.15 13.50 4.62
CA VAL A 85 -44.40 12.43 5.29
C VAL A 85 -45.04 11.07 4.98
N SER A 86 -44.20 10.13 4.58
CA SER A 86 -44.54 8.71 4.44
C SER A 86 -43.75 7.89 5.45
N LEU A 87 -44.36 6.85 6.01
CA LEU A 87 -43.70 5.90 6.92
C LEU A 87 -43.66 4.52 6.26
N VAL A 88 -42.49 3.90 6.29
CA VAL A 88 -42.29 2.46 6.05
C VAL A 88 -41.89 1.81 7.38
N VAL A 89 -42.56 0.72 7.77
CA VAL A 89 -42.17 -0.10 8.93
C VAL A 89 -41.57 -1.42 8.46
N HIS A 90 -40.30 -1.63 8.79
CA HIS A 90 -39.61 -2.92 8.68
C HIS A 90 -39.70 -3.66 10.02
N LEU A 91 -39.61 -4.99 9.98
CA LEU A 91 -39.63 -5.83 11.18
C LEU A 91 -38.23 -6.38 11.47
N LEU A 92 -37.75 -6.10 12.69
CA LEU A 92 -36.53 -6.67 13.24
C LEU A 92 -36.90 -7.45 14.51
N PRO A 93 -37.31 -8.74 14.39
CA PRO A 93 -37.55 -9.56 15.57
C PRO A 93 -36.26 -9.72 16.37
N LEU A 94 -36.26 -9.30 17.63
CA LEU A 94 -35.08 -9.30 18.48
C LEU A 94 -34.80 -10.71 19.04
N PRO A 95 -33.53 -11.15 19.10
CA PRO A 95 -33.19 -12.52 19.47
C PRO A 95 -33.38 -12.86 20.95
N TYR A 96 -33.75 -11.87 21.78
CA TYR A 96 -34.07 -12.00 23.21
C TYR A 96 -35.57 -11.87 23.51
N HIS A 97 -36.42 -11.71 22.48
CA HIS A 97 -37.87 -11.82 22.59
C HIS A 97 -38.31 -13.12 21.88
N ASP A 98 -38.57 -14.19 22.64
CA ASP A 98 -38.69 -15.55 22.09
C ASP A 98 -39.76 -15.68 20.99
N ASN A 99 -40.82 -14.87 21.11
CA ASN A 99 -41.99 -14.88 20.22
C ASN A 99 -41.94 -13.82 19.11
N ALA A 100 -40.96 -12.91 19.11
CA ALA A 100 -40.91 -11.78 18.16
C ALA A 100 -40.87 -12.22 16.69
N TYR A 101 -40.22 -13.34 16.39
CA TYR A 101 -40.21 -13.91 15.03
C TYR A 101 -41.60 -14.42 14.60
N ALA A 102 -42.38 -14.98 15.53
CA ALA A 102 -43.71 -15.50 15.25
C ALA A 102 -44.74 -14.36 15.06
N THR A 103 -44.72 -13.36 15.94
CA THR A 103 -45.57 -12.15 15.81
C THR A 103 -45.19 -11.33 14.57
N SER A 104 -43.90 -11.23 14.25
CA SER A 104 -43.44 -10.60 13.00
C SER A 104 -43.94 -11.35 11.77
N ARG A 105 -43.95 -12.69 11.80
CA ARG A 105 -44.51 -13.50 10.71
C ARG A 105 -46.03 -13.35 10.59
N ALA A 106 -46.77 -13.21 11.70
CA ALA A 106 -48.20 -12.92 11.69
C ALA A 106 -48.52 -11.63 10.89
N LEU A 107 -47.71 -10.58 11.07
CA LEU A 107 -47.86 -9.33 10.31
C LEU A 107 -47.57 -9.48 8.81
N HIS A 108 -46.58 -10.28 8.41
CA HIS A 108 -46.34 -10.60 7.00
C HIS A 108 -47.47 -11.46 6.38
N ILE A 109 -48.02 -12.42 7.14
CA ILE A 109 -49.19 -13.23 6.74
C ILE A 109 -50.39 -12.30 6.52
N VAL A 110 -50.72 -11.47 7.51
CA VAL A 110 -51.87 -10.55 7.45
C VAL A 110 -51.71 -9.50 6.36
N ASN A 111 -50.52 -8.94 6.15
CA ASN A 111 -50.28 -8.04 5.01
C ASN A 111 -50.49 -8.71 3.64
N THR A 112 -50.35 -10.04 3.56
CA THR A 112 -50.58 -10.82 2.33
C THR A 112 -52.08 -11.09 2.10
N ILE A 113 -52.86 -11.23 3.18
CA ILE A 113 -54.32 -11.41 3.15
C ILE A 113 -55.04 -10.07 2.96
N ASN A 114 -54.70 -9.06 3.77
CA ASN A 114 -55.25 -7.71 3.74
C ASN A 114 -54.21 -6.69 4.25
N SER A 115 -53.59 -5.95 3.33
CA SER A 115 -52.58 -4.93 3.64
C SER A 115 -53.09 -3.71 4.43
N SER A 116 -54.41 -3.52 4.60
CA SER A 116 -54.93 -2.47 5.50
C SER A 116 -55.00 -2.93 6.96
N ALA A 117 -55.00 -4.24 7.22
CA ALA A 117 -55.13 -4.81 8.56
C ALA A 117 -53.79 -4.92 9.33
N THR A 118 -52.65 -4.76 8.64
CA THR A 118 -51.31 -4.90 9.24
C THR A 118 -51.03 -3.91 10.36
N PHE A 119 -51.43 -2.64 10.22
CA PHE A 119 -51.24 -1.63 11.26
C PHE A 119 -52.23 -1.76 12.43
N PRO A 120 -53.52 -2.04 12.22
CA PRO A 120 -54.43 -2.49 13.28
C PRO A 120 -53.88 -3.68 14.09
N LEU A 121 -53.33 -4.71 13.44
CA LEU A 121 -52.71 -5.84 14.13
C LEU A 121 -51.45 -5.44 14.92
N LEU A 122 -50.61 -4.54 14.38
CA LEU A 122 -49.44 -4.02 15.09
C LEU A 122 -49.85 -3.21 16.33
N GLU A 123 -50.87 -2.36 16.22
CA GLU A 123 -51.46 -1.63 17.35
C GLU A 123 -52.11 -2.58 18.39
N TRP A 124 -52.67 -3.72 17.94
CA TRP A 124 -53.23 -4.75 18.81
C TRP A 124 -52.14 -5.54 19.56
N PHE A 125 -51.04 -5.92 18.89
CA PHE A 125 -49.86 -6.48 19.56
C PHE A 125 -49.30 -5.49 20.59
N PHE A 126 -49.01 -4.24 20.20
CA PHE A 126 -48.52 -3.20 21.11
C PHE A 126 -49.41 -2.96 22.34
N LYS A 127 -50.72 -3.22 22.24
CA LYS A 127 -51.68 -3.10 23.35
C LYS A 127 -51.68 -4.31 24.32
N TYR A 128 -51.33 -5.51 23.87
CA TYR A 128 -51.42 -6.75 24.66
C TYR A 128 -50.14 -7.60 24.65
N GLN A 129 -49.01 -7.04 24.21
CA GLN A 129 -47.72 -7.72 24.02
C GLN A 129 -47.21 -8.47 25.26
N GLU A 130 -47.64 -8.07 26.47
CA GLU A 130 -47.32 -8.74 27.73
C GLU A 130 -47.69 -10.24 27.71
N ARG A 131 -48.75 -10.63 27.00
CA ARG A 131 -49.12 -12.05 26.80
C ARG A 131 -48.03 -12.86 26.10
N PHE A 132 -47.27 -12.23 25.20
CA PHE A 132 -46.24 -12.86 24.38
C PHE A 132 -44.81 -12.56 24.86
N TYR A 133 -44.65 -11.97 26.04
CA TYR A 133 -43.36 -11.90 26.71
C TYR A 133 -42.85 -13.30 27.09
N ASN A 134 -41.53 -13.41 27.26
CA ASN A 134 -40.86 -14.68 27.52
C ASN A 134 -41.38 -15.35 28.81
N ALA A 135 -41.71 -14.57 29.86
CA ALA A 135 -42.11 -15.12 31.16
C ALA A 135 -43.50 -15.83 31.14
N PRO A 136 -44.60 -15.24 30.63
CA PRO A 136 -45.86 -15.98 30.48
C PRO A 136 -45.78 -17.18 29.54
N THR A 137 -45.00 -17.08 28.46
CA THR A 137 -44.90 -18.14 27.43
C THR A 137 -43.85 -19.22 27.74
N HIS A 138 -43.01 -19.05 28.78
CA HIS A 138 -41.89 -19.93 29.12
C HIS A 138 -42.26 -21.42 29.21
N ASN A 139 -43.42 -21.73 29.76
CA ASN A 139 -43.88 -23.11 29.99
C ASN A 139 -44.77 -23.64 28.85
N MET A 140 -44.96 -22.88 27.76
CA MET A 140 -45.82 -23.24 26.63
C MET A 140 -45.00 -23.88 25.50
N SER A 141 -45.59 -24.83 24.78
CA SER A 141 -44.96 -25.36 23.57
C SER A 141 -44.99 -24.31 22.45
N ARG A 142 -43.94 -24.28 21.61
CA ARG A 142 -43.87 -23.36 20.46
C ARG A 142 -45.07 -23.47 19.51
N ALA A 143 -45.69 -24.65 19.42
CA ALA A 143 -46.94 -24.85 18.69
C ALA A 143 -48.10 -24.11 19.37
N SER A 144 -48.31 -24.33 20.68
CA SER A 144 -49.36 -23.67 21.46
C SER A 144 -49.28 -22.14 21.41
N VAL A 145 -48.07 -21.56 21.45
CA VAL A 145 -47.88 -20.11 21.33
C VAL A 145 -48.16 -19.61 19.90
N VAL A 146 -47.84 -20.39 18.86
CA VAL A 146 -48.26 -20.06 17.48
C VAL A 146 -49.77 -20.14 17.33
N ASP A 147 -50.43 -21.15 17.91
CA ASP A 147 -51.90 -21.29 17.88
C ASP A 147 -52.59 -20.13 18.63
N GLU A 148 -52.00 -19.64 19.72
CA GLU A 148 -52.46 -18.43 20.41
C GLU A 148 -52.25 -17.18 19.54
N ILE A 149 -51.08 -17.01 18.92
CA ILE A 149 -50.81 -15.91 17.99
C ILE A 149 -51.78 -15.93 16.78
N VAL A 150 -52.13 -17.11 16.26
CA VAL A 150 -53.11 -17.29 15.18
C VAL A 150 -54.51 -16.81 15.63
N LYS A 151 -54.98 -17.26 16.81
CA LYS A 151 -56.27 -16.86 17.39
C LYS A 151 -56.31 -15.36 17.68
N PHE A 152 -55.29 -14.84 18.36
CA PHE A 152 -55.14 -13.42 18.69
C PHE A 152 -55.08 -12.52 17.45
N SER A 153 -54.45 -12.98 16.37
CA SER A 153 -54.45 -12.27 15.08
C SER A 153 -55.81 -12.31 14.38
N ALA A 154 -56.58 -13.40 14.54
CA ALA A 154 -57.95 -13.49 14.03
C ALA A 154 -58.93 -12.62 14.84
N GLU A 155 -58.81 -12.57 16.17
CA GLU A 155 -59.57 -11.65 17.05
C GLU A 155 -59.39 -10.18 16.64
N ALA A 156 -58.17 -9.80 16.25
CA ALA A 156 -57.81 -8.43 15.88
C ALA A 156 -58.38 -7.95 14.52
N ILE A 157 -58.78 -8.87 13.63
CA ILE A 157 -59.04 -8.59 12.19
C ILE A 157 -60.39 -9.15 11.73
N GLY A 158 -60.88 -10.21 12.37
CA GLY A 158 -62.10 -10.94 12.05
C GLY A 158 -61.86 -12.45 12.02
N ASN A 159 -62.67 -13.20 12.79
CA ASN A 159 -62.54 -14.66 12.92
C ASN A 159 -62.69 -15.43 11.59
N SER A 160 -63.25 -14.82 10.55
CA SER A 160 -63.31 -15.35 9.18
C SER A 160 -61.94 -15.59 8.55
N TYR A 161 -60.87 -14.94 9.04
CA TYR A 161 -59.51 -15.12 8.53
C TYR A 161 -58.69 -16.19 9.25
N LEU A 162 -59.24 -16.87 10.27
CA LEU A 162 -58.51 -17.81 11.13
C LEU A 162 -57.72 -18.88 10.32
N SER A 163 -58.40 -19.58 9.41
CA SER A 163 -57.79 -20.62 8.57
C SER A 163 -56.81 -20.08 7.52
N ALA A 164 -56.97 -18.83 7.09
CA ALA A 164 -56.03 -18.14 6.20
C ALA A 164 -54.74 -17.72 6.94
N ILE A 165 -54.86 -17.36 8.22
CA ILE A 165 -53.71 -17.04 9.08
C ILE A 165 -52.96 -18.33 9.44
N GLU A 166 -53.67 -19.38 9.84
CA GLU A 166 -53.14 -20.72 10.16
C GLU A 166 -52.37 -21.33 8.97
N SER A 167 -52.97 -21.38 7.78
CA SER A 167 -52.28 -21.82 6.56
C SER A 167 -51.10 -20.91 6.18
N GLY A 168 -51.20 -19.61 6.47
CA GLY A 168 -50.08 -18.66 6.35
C GLY A 168 -48.88 -18.98 7.24
N PHE A 169 -49.08 -19.60 8.41
CA PHE A 169 -48.01 -20.13 9.26
C PHE A 169 -47.40 -21.45 8.76
N ASN A 170 -48.03 -22.10 7.78
CA ASN A 170 -47.48 -23.28 7.10
C ASN A 170 -46.80 -22.93 5.75
N ASP A 171 -47.06 -21.77 5.15
CA ASP A 171 -46.38 -21.33 3.91
C ASP A 171 -44.92 -20.88 4.15
N ARG A 172 -43.98 -21.48 3.41
CA ARG A 172 -42.56 -21.10 3.37
C ARG A 172 -42.32 -19.67 2.88
N LYS A 173 -43.21 -19.07 2.09
CA LYS A 173 -43.06 -17.69 1.59
C LYS A 173 -43.12 -16.66 2.72
N THR A 174 -43.99 -16.87 3.72
CA THR A 174 -44.17 -15.91 4.83
C THR A 174 -42.98 -15.95 5.78
N ASP A 175 -42.41 -17.13 6.01
CA ASP A 175 -41.14 -17.32 6.72
C ASP A 175 -39.96 -16.64 5.97
N LEU A 176 -39.91 -16.77 4.64
CA LEU A 176 -38.91 -16.12 3.82
C LEU A 176 -39.01 -14.59 3.89
N LEU A 177 -40.22 -14.02 3.92
CA LEU A 177 -40.43 -12.57 4.08
C LEU A 177 -39.92 -12.06 5.43
N THR A 178 -40.26 -12.72 6.55
CA THR A 178 -39.71 -12.36 7.88
C THR A 178 -38.18 -12.42 7.90
N ARG A 179 -37.59 -13.44 7.27
CA ARG A 179 -36.13 -13.58 7.10
C ARG A 179 -35.51 -12.50 6.22
N VAL A 180 -36.21 -12.02 5.19
CA VAL A 180 -35.75 -10.92 4.34
C VAL A 180 -35.80 -9.59 5.11
N SER A 181 -36.85 -9.32 5.88
CA SER A 181 -36.94 -8.09 6.68
C SER A 181 -35.84 -8.03 7.76
N PHE A 182 -35.60 -9.14 8.48
CA PHE A 182 -34.48 -9.26 9.42
C PHE A 182 -33.10 -9.07 8.74
N LYS A 183 -32.87 -9.69 7.58
CA LYS A 183 -31.62 -9.55 6.81
C LYS A 183 -31.43 -8.13 6.27
N LEU A 184 -32.48 -7.46 5.81
CA LEU A 184 -32.39 -6.07 5.35
C LEU A 184 -32.03 -5.14 6.52
N SER A 185 -32.73 -5.28 7.65
CA SER A 185 -32.51 -4.52 8.87
C SER A 185 -31.06 -4.61 9.35
N THR A 186 -30.56 -5.84 9.53
CA THR A 186 -29.16 -6.09 9.92
C THR A 186 -28.15 -5.61 8.86
N SER A 187 -28.44 -5.75 7.57
CA SER A 187 -27.56 -5.23 6.49
C SER A 187 -27.48 -3.68 6.45
N ARG A 188 -28.51 -2.99 6.96
CA ARG A 188 -28.53 -1.53 7.15
C ARG A 188 -27.86 -1.08 8.45
N GLY A 189 -27.30 -2.00 9.23
CA GLY A 189 -26.64 -1.72 10.50
C GLY A 189 -27.60 -1.52 11.67
N VAL A 190 -28.85 -1.97 11.56
CA VAL A 190 -29.83 -1.92 12.66
C VAL A 190 -29.56 -3.07 13.64
N PHE A 191 -29.45 -2.75 14.93
CA PHE A 191 -29.08 -3.68 16.00
C PHE A 191 -30.06 -3.70 17.19
N GLY A 192 -31.14 -2.92 17.13
CA GLY A 192 -32.16 -2.80 18.18
C GLY A 192 -33.46 -2.22 17.62
N THR A 193 -34.50 -2.16 18.44
CA THR A 193 -35.79 -1.54 18.08
C THR A 193 -36.29 -0.68 19.25
N PRO A 194 -36.89 0.50 19.03
CA PRO A 194 -37.13 1.12 17.73
C PRO A 194 -35.81 1.53 17.07
N PHE A 195 -35.82 1.68 15.75
CA PHE A 195 -34.72 2.32 15.03
C PHE A 195 -35.26 3.14 13.87
N PHE A 196 -34.70 4.32 13.64
CA PHE A 196 -35.25 5.31 12.72
C PHE A 196 -34.24 5.84 11.70
N PHE A 197 -34.65 5.85 10.43
CA PHE A 197 -33.99 6.57 9.35
C PHE A 197 -34.94 7.63 8.80
N VAL A 198 -34.40 8.77 8.36
CA VAL A 198 -35.14 9.81 7.64
C VAL A 198 -34.43 10.08 6.32
N ASN A 199 -35.13 9.88 5.20
CA ASN A 199 -34.59 9.96 3.83
C ASN A 199 -33.30 9.14 3.62
N GLY A 200 -33.19 7.98 4.27
CA GLY A 200 -32.03 7.09 4.20
C GLY A 200 -30.87 7.45 5.13
N PHE A 201 -31.02 8.43 6.03
CA PHE A 201 -30.03 8.78 7.05
C PHE A 201 -30.47 8.31 8.44
N VAL A 202 -29.60 7.59 9.15
CA VAL A 202 -29.79 7.19 10.56
C VAL A 202 -29.89 8.43 11.46
N LEU A 203 -30.82 8.41 12.43
CA LEU A 203 -30.87 9.44 13.47
C LEU A 203 -29.80 9.20 14.57
N PRO A 204 -29.22 10.24 15.19
CA PRO A 204 -28.17 10.07 16.21
C PRO A 204 -28.61 9.16 17.37
N ASP A 205 -29.82 9.39 17.87
CA ASP A 205 -30.43 8.69 19.00
C ASP A 205 -31.46 7.64 18.50
N ALA A 206 -31.19 7.00 17.35
CA ALA A 206 -32.17 6.15 16.67
C ALA A 206 -32.74 5.01 17.53
N GLY A 207 -31.97 4.49 18.49
CA GLY A 207 -32.31 3.35 19.35
C GLY A 207 -33.20 3.67 20.56
N SER A 208 -33.99 4.76 20.53
CA SER A 208 -34.84 5.15 21.66
C SER A 208 -36.17 5.78 21.19
N PRO A 209 -37.25 5.73 21.99
CA PRO A 209 -38.50 6.42 21.68
C PRO A 209 -38.29 7.93 21.50
N LEU A 210 -38.85 8.49 20.42
CA LEU A 210 -38.73 9.91 20.08
C LEU A 210 -40.06 10.64 20.29
N ASP A 211 -40.07 11.59 21.22
CA ASP A 211 -41.19 12.51 21.43
C ASP A 211 -41.59 13.27 20.15
N TYR A 212 -42.84 13.73 20.11
CA TYR A 212 -43.38 14.56 19.03
C TYR A 212 -42.58 15.87 18.82
N ASN A 213 -42.03 16.43 19.91
CA ASN A 213 -41.12 17.58 19.84
C ASN A 213 -39.75 17.22 19.23
N GLY A 214 -39.27 15.98 19.40
CA GLY A 214 -38.11 15.44 18.70
C GLY A 214 -38.38 15.32 17.19
N TRP A 215 -39.49 14.67 16.81
CA TRP A 215 -39.92 14.58 15.42
C TRP A 215 -40.08 15.95 14.75
N ARG A 216 -40.57 16.97 15.47
CA ARG A 216 -40.63 18.36 14.97
C ARG A 216 -39.24 18.94 14.66
N LYS A 217 -38.28 18.82 15.58
CA LYS A 217 -36.89 19.28 15.38
C LYS A 217 -36.24 18.65 14.14
N ILE A 218 -36.59 17.40 13.82
CA ILE A 218 -36.06 16.67 12.66
C ILE A 218 -36.76 17.06 11.35
N ILE A 219 -38.09 17.16 11.34
CA ILE A 219 -38.89 17.28 10.10
C ILE A 219 -39.00 18.73 9.60
N ASP A 220 -39.11 19.72 10.49
CA ASP A 220 -39.29 21.13 10.07
C ASP A 220 -38.12 21.72 9.27
N PRO A 221 -36.83 21.46 9.58
CA PRO A 221 -35.71 21.94 8.77
C PRO A 221 -35.72 21.41 7.33
N LEU A 222 -36.22 20.18 7.11
CA LEU A 222 -36.23 19.54 5.79
C LEU A 222 -37.21 20.23 4.82
N LYS A 223 -38.33 20.78 5.34
CA LYS A 223 -39.36 21.47 4.55
C LYS A 223 -38.84 22.65 3.71
N LYS A 224 -37.74 23.30 4.13
CA LYS A 224 -37.21 24.50 3.45
C LYS A 224 -36.37 24.19 2.21
N ARG A 225 -36.02 22.93 1.92
CA ARG A 225 -34.92 22.59 0.98
C ARG A 225 -35.33 22.10 -0.42
N SER A 226 -36.62 21.86 -0.69
CA SER A 226 -37.11 21.30 -1.97
C SER A 226 -36.74 22.07 -3.24
N ARG A 227 -36.68 23.41 -3.20
CA ARG A 227 -36.68 24.26 -4.41
C ARG A 227 -35.39 24.25 -5.27
N ARG A 228 -34.49 23.29 -5.07
CA ARG A 228 -33.25 23.07 -5.86
C ARG A 228 -32.87 21.58 -5.94
N ARG A 229 -33.36 20.85 -6.95
CA ARG A 229 -32.77 19.55 -7.35
C ARG A 229 -33.04 19.17 -8.81
N GLY A 230 -31.97 18.93 -9.55
CA GLY A 230 -31.98 18.30 -10.88
C GLY A 230 -30.61 17.65 -11.12
N LEU A 231 -30.45 16.36 -10.79
CA LEU A 231 -29.13 15.75 -10.67
C LEU A 231 -29.06 14.24 -10.98
N PHE A 232 -29.83 13.77 -11.96
CA PHE A 232 -29.73 12.40 -12.53
C PHE A 232 -29.04 12.39 -13.91
N LEU A 233 -27.80 12.92 -14.02
CA LEU A 233 -27.10 12.97 -15.32
C LEU A 233 -25.56 12.89 -15.25
N ASN A 234 -25.01 12.06 -14.35
CA ASN A 234 -23.56 12.05 -14.08
C ASN A 234 -22.68 11.18 -15.01
N LEU A 235 -23.24 10.32 -15.87
CA LEU A 235 -22.43 9.54 -16.81
C LEU A 235 -22.00 10.35 -18.05
N HIS A 236 -22.89 11.18 -18.60
CA HIS A 236 -22.61 12.03 -19.77
C HIS A 236 -21.71 13.23 -19.46
N LYS A 237 -21.63 13.67 -18.20
CA LYS A 237 -20.91 14.89 -17.78
C LYS A 237 -19.41 14.85 -18.12
N ARG A 238 -18.79 13.66 -18.16
CA ARG A 238 -17.34 13.49 -18.28
C ARG A 238 -16.75 13.79 -19.66
N LYS A 239 -17.57 13.84 -20.73
CA LYS A 239 -17.19 14.35 -22.07
C LYS A 239 -17.56 15.81 -22.30
N ARG A 240 -18.24 16.47 -21.34
CA ARG A 240 -18.75 17.84 -21.50
C ARG A 240 -17.86 18.89 -20.84
N MET A 241 -17.03 18.49 -19.85
CA MET A 241 -16.16 19.41 -19.11
C MET A 241 -14.87 19.82 -19.86
N ASP A 242 -14.49 19.13 -20.94
CA ASP A 242 -13.26 19.43 -21.70
C ASP A 242 -13.31 20.79 -22.45
N ARG A 243 -14.48 21.46 -22.43
CA ARG A 243 -14.76 22.77 -23.06
C ARG A 243 -14.96 23.91 -22.06
N TYR A 244 -14.61 23.70 -20.80
CA TYR A 244 -14.84 24.62 -19.70
C TYR A 244 -13.59 24.76 -18.82
N GLN A 245 -13.21 26.01 -18.50
CA GLN A 245 -12.11 26.32 -17.60
C GLN A 245 -12.64 26.71 -16.21
N ARG A 246 -12.05 26.17 -15.13
CA ARG A 246 -12.42 26.55 -13.77
C ARG A 246 -11.85 27.92 -13.43
N VAL A 247 -12.71 28.80 -12.91
CA VAL A 247 -12.32 30.13 -12.41
C VAL A 247 -12.57 30.21 -10.91
N GLU A 248 -11.60 30.76 -10.18
CA GLU A 248 -11.66 30.86 -8.73
C GLU A 248 -12.27 32.20 -8.31
N LYS A 249 -13.55 32.19 -7.91
CA LYS A 249 -14.14 33.35 -7.22
C LYS A 249 -13.34 33.63 -5.93
N PRO A 250 -13.01 34.90 -5.62
CA PRO A 250 -12.54 35.25 -4.29
C PRO A 250 -13.62 34.84 -3.27
N LYS A 251 -13.20 34.25 -2.16
CA LYS A 251 -14.14 33.82 -1.12
C LYS A 251 -14.58 35.04 -0.31
N PRO A 252 -15.83 35.08 0.19
CA PRO A 252 -16.16 35.99 1.28
C PRO A 252 -15.27 35.64 2.47
N GLU A 253 -14.48 36.59 2.93
CA GLU A 253 -13.61 36.39 4.09
C GLU A 253 -14.46 36.44 5.36
N THR A 254 -14.92 35.26 5.80
CA THR A 254 -15.44 35.12 7.16
C THR A 254 -14.30 35.44 8.13
N PRO A 255 -14.49 36.35 9.11
CA PRO A 255 -13.45 36.68 10.08
C PRO A 255 -12.90 35.43 10.77
N ILE A 256 -11.66 35.53 11.25
CA ILE A 256 -10.98 34.47 11.98
C ILE A 256 -11.05 34.87 13.45
N ASP A 257 -11.80 34.11 14.26
CA ASP A 257 -11.84 34.29 15.70
C ASP A 257 -10.43 34.15 16.27
N GLU A 258 -10.06 34.91 17.32
CA GLU A 258 -8.66 35.02 17.78
C GLU A 258 -8.03 33.69 18.23
N ASN A 259 -8.86 32.69 18.55
CA ASN A 259 -8.46 31.34 18.93
C ASN A 259 -8.70 30.28 17.82
N GLU A 260 -9.00 30.69 16.58
CA GLU A 260 -9.24 29.78 15.45
C GLU A 260 -8.00 29.61 14.54
N ILE A 261 -7.50 28.38 14.43
CA ILE A 261 -6.34 28.04 13.58
C ILE A 261 -6.80 27.30 12.32
N ARG A 262 -6.91 28.04 11.19
CA ARG A 262 -7.21 27.49 9.85
C ARG A 262 -5.97 26.83 9.23
N ILE A 263 -5.92 25.49 9.24
CA ILE A 263 -4.77 24.72 8.70
C ILE A 263 -4.91 24.48 7.20
N THR A 264 -3.90 24.90 6.45
CA THR A 264 -3.82 24.73 4.99
C THR A 264 -2.95 23.53 4.58
N SER A 265 -3.16 23.03 3.36
CA SER A 265 -2.33 21.94 2.83
C SER A 265 -0.86 22.33 2.61
N GLN A 266 -0.58 23.59 2.29
CA GLN A 266 0.77 24.10 2.00
C GLN A 266 1.53 24.61 3.25
N GLY A 267 0.87 25.25 4.22
CA GLY A 267 1.50 25.89 5.38
C GLY A 267 2.37 24.95 6.23
N ARG A 268 3.49 25.44 6.77
CA ARG A 268 4.47 24.61 7.50
C ARG A 268 3.94 24.19 8.88
N MET A 269 4.15 22.92 9.26
CA MET A 269 3.62 22.39 10.53
C MET A 269 4.22 23.09 11.76
N ARG A 270 5.52 23.43 11.75
CA ARG A 270 6.17 24.17 12.83
C ARG A 270 5.49 25.51 13.12
N SER A 271 5.07 26.25 12.09
CA SER A 271 4.39 27.55 12.24
C SER A 271 3.05 27.42 12.96
N TYR A 272 2.22 26.44 12.57
CA TYR A 272 0.93 26.18 13.23
C TYR A 272 1.12 25.70 14.68
N ILE A 273 2.13 24.87 14.94
CA ILE A 273 2.45 24.42 16.31
C ILE A 273 2.91 25.61 17.16
N THR A 274 3.90 26.38 16.71
CA THR A 274 4.39 27.57 17.44
C THR A 274 3.25 28.53 17.77
N TYR A 275 2.40 28.88 16.79
CA TYR A 275 1.26 29.78 17.03
C TYR A 275 0.26 29.22 18.06
N ALA A 276 -0.03 27.92 18.02
CA ALA A 276 -0.85 27.28 19.05
C ALA A 276 -0.20 27.29 20.43
N MET A 277 1.13 27.09 20.52
CA MET A 277 1.86 27.22 21.79
C MET A 277 1.79 28.66 22.32
N THR A 278 1.98 29.69 21.48
CA THR A 278 1.89 31.11 21.91
C THR A 278 0.49 31.45 22.43
N LEU A 279 -0.57 30.92 21.81
CA LEU A 279 -1.93 31.12 22.30
C LEU A 279 -2.19 30.41 23.64
N LEU A 280 -1.77 29.14 23.80
CA LEU A 280 -1.98 28.40 25.06
C LEU A 280 -1.07 28.84 26.22
N GLN A 281 0.15 29.29 25.95
CA GLN A 281 1.18 29.55 26.98
C GLN A 281 1.46 31.03 27.21
N GLU A 282 1.54 31.86 26.16
CA GLU A 282 1.90 33.28 26.29
C GLU A 282 0.65 34.17 26.45
N LYS A 283 -0.44 33.83 25.75
CA LYS A 283 -1.74 34.53 25.87
C LYS A 283 -2.72 33.90 26.87
N GLY A 284 -2.46 32.68 27.34
CA GLY A 284 -3.32 31.98 28.29
C GLY A 284 -4.72 31.62 27.76
N SER A 285 -4.88 31.45 26.44
CA SER A 285 -6.16 31.05 25.84
C SER A 285 -6.62 29.69 26.37
N ASN A 286 -7.75 29.66 27.08
CA ASN A 286 -8.29 28.43 27.68
C ASN A 286 -8.68 27.36 26.64
N GLU A 287 -9.05 27.78 25.43
CA GLU A 287 -9.54 26.95 24.33
C GLU A 287 -8.96 27.42 22.98
N ILE A 288 -8.63 26.48 22.08
CA ILE A 288 -8.21 26.73 20.69
C ILE A 288 -8.94 25.79 19.74
N VAL A 289 -9.39 26.33 18.60
CA VAL A 289 -10.19 25.59 17.60
C VAL A 289 -9.43 25.46 16.28
N PHE A 290 -8.96 24.25 15.96
CA PHE A 290 -8.31 23.94 14.69
C PHE A 290 -9.35 23.57 13.62
N LYS A 291 -9.39 24.30 12.50
CA LYS A 291 -10.31 24.02 11.37
C LYS A 291 -9.53 23.67 10.10
N ALA A 292 -9.92 22.59 9.41
CA ALA A 292 -9.25 22.15 8.18
C ALA A 292 -10.16 21.38 7.22
N MET A 293 -9.83 21.40 5.92
CA MET A 293 -10.64 20.82 4.84
C MET A 293 -9.84 19.87 3.95
N GLY A 294 -10.47 18.77 3.54
CA GLY A 294 -9.94 17.80 2.57
C GLY A 294 -8.52 17.32 2.89
N ARG A 295 -7.58 17.57 1.96
CA ARG A 295 -6.17 17.11 2.10
C ARG A 295 -5.42 17.68 3.31
N ALA A 296 -5.95 18.71 3.98
CA ALA A 296 -5.34 19.25 5.21
C ALA A 296 -5.65 18.42 6.47
N ILE A 297 -6.72 17.60 6.48
CA ILE A 297 -7.22 16.88 7.67
C ILE A 297 -6.12 16.05 8.35
N ASN A 298 -5.39 15.22 7.60
CA ASN A 298 -4.30 14.39 8.14
C ASN A 298 -3.18 15.24 8.79
N LYS A 299 -2.96 16.45 8.29
CA LYS A 299 -1.96 17.41 8.79
C LYS A 299 -2.42 18.00 10.12
N THR A 300 -3.70 18.34 10.24
CA THR A 300 -4.33 18.84 11.47
C THR A 300 -4.26 17.83 12.60
N VAL A 301 -4.63 16.57 12.35
CA VAL A 301 -4.51 15.50 13.36
C VAL A 301 -3.05 15.35 13.83
N THR A 302 -2.09 15.39 12.89
CA THR A 302 -0.65 15.34 13.23
C THR A 302 -0.19 16.54 14.07
N ILE A 303 -0.67 17.75 13.78
CA ILE A 303 -0.36 18.97 14.54
C ILE A 303 -0.95 18.91 15.96
N VAL A 304 -2.21 18.49 16.10
CA VAL A 304 -2.90 18.33 17.40
C VAL A 304 -2.20 17.28 18.27
N GLU A 305 -1.88 16.11 17.72
CA GLU A 305 -1.12 15.06 18.42
C GLU A 305 0.26 15.55 18.90
N LEU A 306 0.93 16.42 18.13
CA LEU A 306 2.20 17.01 18.52
C LEU A 306 2.07 18.09 19.62
N ILE A 307 0.91 18.72 19.77
CA ILE A 307 0.63 19.72 20.82
C ILE A 307 0.25 19.03 22.14
N LYS A 308 -0.64 18.03 22.13
CA LYS A 308 -0.99 17.23 23.32
C LYS A 308 0.22 16.51 23.95
N ARG A 309 1.28 16.25 23.18
CA ARG A 309 2.53 15.63 23.65
C ARG A 309 3.54 16.63 24.23
N ARG A 310 3.22 17.94 24.21
CA ARG A 310 4.05 19.05 24.74
C ARG A 310 3.42 19.75 25.94
N ILE A 311 2.10 19.66 26.10
CA ILE A 311 1.31 20.34 27.13
C ILE A 311 0.48 19.29 27.86
N VAL A 312 0.65 19.19 29.17
CA VAL A 312 -0.15 18.32 30.05
C VAL A 312 -1.56 18.90 30.23
N GLY A 313 -2.58 18.04 30.40
CA GLY A 313 -3.93 18.49 30.76
C GLY A 313 -4.84 18.92 29.61
N LEU A 314 -4.40 18.86 28.35
CA LEU A 314 -5.25 19.22 27.21
C LEU A 314 -6.34 18.19 26.91
N HIS A 315 -7.59 18.56 27.18
CA HIS A 315 -8.79 17.88 26.69
C HIS A 315 -8.97 18.15 25.19
N GLN A 316 -9.50 17.18 24.45
CA GLN A 316 -9.82 17.32 23.03
C GLN A 316 -11.29 17.04 22.74
N ASN A 317 -11.88 17.76 21.78
CA ASN A 317 -13.14 17.37 21.13
C ASN A 317 -13.00 17.47 19.59
N THR A 318 -13.57 16.51 18.87
CA THR A 318 -13.35 16.28 17.44
C THR A 318 -14.67 16.22 16.69
N ALA A 319 -15.04 17.30 16.00
CA ALA A 319 -16.21 17.34 15.12
C ALA A 319 -15.80 17.14 13.65
N ILE A 320 -16.51 16.26 12.94
CA ILE A 320 -16.36 16.06 11.49
C ILE A 320 -17.62 16.59 10.81
N GLY A 321 -17.45 17.31 9.70
CA GLY A 321 -18.55 17.85 8.91
C GLY A 321 -18.22 17.91 7.42
N SER A 322 -19.06 18.62 6.67
CA SER A 322 -18.85 18.87 5.24
C SER A 322 -19.25 20.30 4.89
N THR A 323 -18.44 20.97 4.08
CA THR A 323 -18.73 22.30 3.53
C THR A 323 -18.94 22.24 2.03
N ASP A 324 -19.90 23.00 1.54
CA ASP A 324 -20.24 23.07 0.12
C ASP A 324 -19.40 24.17 -0.53
N ILE A 325 -18.51 23.81 -1.46
CA ILE A 325 -17.71 24.76 -2.23
C ILE A 325 -18.28 24.89 -3.63
N THR A 326 -18.67 26.10 -4.02
CA THR A 326 -19.06 26.48 -5.38
C THR A 326 -17.83 26.78 -6.23
N ASP A 327 -17.44 25.83 -7.07
CA ASP A 327 -16.46 26.05 -8.14
C ASP A 327 -17.20 26.58 -9.39
N MET A 328 -16.80 27.74 -9.92
CA MET A 328 -17.30 28.26 -11.20
C MET A 328 -16.51 27.73 -12.39
N TRP A 329 -17.18 27.62 -13.53
CA TRP A 329 -16.60 27.22 -14.80
C TRP A 329 -17.07 28.15 -15.93
N GLU A 330 -16.12 28.72 -16.66
CA GLU A 330 -16.37 29.56 -17.83
C GLU A 330 -16.11 28.75 -19.11
N PRO A 331 -16.94 28.93 -20.16
CA PRO A 331 -16.80 28.19 -21.41
C PRO A 331 -15.63 28.69 -22.26
N LEU A 332 -15.06 27.78 -23.07
CA LEU A 332 -13.98 28.07 -24.02
C LEU A 332 -14.46 28.24 -25.48
N GLU A 333 -15.78 28.14 -25.71
CA GLU A 333 -16.42 28.30 -27.03
C GLU A 333 -17.52 29.36 -26.92
N GLU A 334 -17.59 30.27 -27.89
CA GLU A 334 -18.60 31.32 -27.94
C GLU A 334 -20.01 30.73 -28.11
N GLY A 335 -20.99 31.26 -27.36
CA GLY A 335 -22.38 30.79 -27.35
C GLY A 335 -22.74 29.78 -26.24
N LEU A 336 -21.80 29.37 -25.39
CA LEU A 336 -22.08 28.62 -24.17
C LEU A 336 -22.25 29.55 -22.96
N LEU A 337 -23.00 29.09 -21.93
CA LEU A 337 -23.18 29.80 -20.66
C LEU A 337 -22.21 29.28 -19.57
N PRO A 338 -21.78 30.14 -18.62
CA PRO A 338 -21.06 29.73 -17.42
C PRO A 338 -21.82 28.70 -16.57
N LEU A 339 -21.07 27.86 -15.86
CA LEU A 339 -21.59 26.74 -15.07
C LEU A 339 -21.06 26.79 -13.64
N GLU A 340 -21.94 26.97 -12.65
CA GLU A 340 -21.59 26.76 -11.24
C GLU A 340 -21.69 25.26 -10.88
N THR A 341 -20.69 24.75 -10.16
CA THR A 341 -20.70 23.38 -9.63
C THR A 341 -20.44 23.39 -8.12
N THR A 342 -21.41 22.93 -7.35
CA THR A 342 -21.19 22.62 -5.93
C THR A 342 -20.43 21.30 -5.80
N ARG A 343 -19.36 21.30 -4.99
CA ARG A 343 -18.71 20.08 -4.49
C ARG A 343 -18.69 20.08 -2.97
N HIS A 344 -19.15 18.98 -2.38
CA HIS A 344 -19.05 18.74 -0.94
C HIS A 344 -17.59 18.42 -0.60
N VAL A 345 -17.05 19.08 0.43
CA VAL A 345 -15.68 18.87 0.92
C VAL A 345 -15.72 18.54 2.40
N SER A 346 -15.13 17.42 2.79
CA SER A 346 -15.01 17.03 4.19
C SER A 346 -14.21 18.07 4.97
N MET A 347 -14.71 18.42 6.15
CA MET A 347 -14.11 19.36 7.09
C MET A 347 -13.91 18.66 8.44
N ILE A 348 -12.83 19.01 9.13
CA ILE A 348 -12.61 18.64 10.53
C ILE A 348 -12.44 19.92 11.35
N THR A 349 -13.05 19.90 12.53
CA THR A 349 -12.89 20.89 13.59
C THR A 349 -12.39 20.14 14.82
N ILE A 350 -11.24 20.54 15.37
CA ILE A 350 -10.71 19.96 16.60
C ILE A 350 -10.52 21.08 17.62
N THR A 351 -11.27 21.01 18.72
CA THR A 351 -11.07 21.87 19.89
C THR A 351 -10.03 21.23 20.80
N LEU A 352 -9.07 22.02 21.29
CA LEU A 352 -8.23 21.70 22.44
C LEU A 352 -8.52 22.69 23.57
N SER A 353 -8.61 22.21 24.80
CA SER A 353 -8.96 23.02 25.99
C SER A 353 -8.16 22.58 27.21
N MET A 354 -7.79 23.54 28.06
CA MET A 354 -7.22 23.29 29.39
C MET A 354 -8.28 22.95 30.45
N LYS A 355 -9.56 23.23 30.15
CA LYS A 355 -10.72 22.89 30.98
C LYS A 355 -11.44 21.66 30.42
N GLU A 356 -12.13 20.93 31.30
CA GLU A 356 -12.91 19.76 30.90
C GLU A 356 -13.94 20.12 29.83
N LEU A 357 -13.82 19.48 28.66
CA LEU A 357 -14.82 19.54 27.59
C LEU A 357 -15.90 18.48 27.87
N ASN A 358 -17.11 18.69 27.30
CA ASN A 358 -18.24 17.79 27.53
C ASN A 358 -17.90 16.32 27.19
N THR A 359 -17.75 15.51 28.24
CA THR A 359 -17.32 14.12 28.21
C THR A 359 -18.32 13.19 27.52
N SER A 360 -19.60 13.58 27.42
CA SER A 360 -20.64 12.85 26.69
C SER A 360 -20.57 13.00 25.17
N SER A 361 -19.73 13.89 24.64
CA SER A 361 -19.66 14.13 23.20
C SER A 361 -18.82 13.08 22.47
N VAL A 362 -19.34 12.52 21.38
CA VAL A 362 -18.73 11.41 20.61
C VAL A 362 -17.31 11.71 20.10
N GLY A 363 -16.94 12.99 19.96
CA GLY A 363 -15.62 13.44 19.54
C GLY A 363 -14.61 13.65 20.69
N TYR A 364 -15.02 13.45 21.94
CA TYR A 364 -14.20 13.73 23.12
C TYR A 364 -13.02 12.76 23.29
N GLN A 365 -11.90 13.28 23.78
CA GLN A 365 -10.77 12.49 24.26
C GLN A 365 -10.18 13.15 25.52
N PRO A 366 -9.94 12.39 26.60
CA PRO A 366 -9.32 12.90 27.82
C PRO A 366 -7.83 13.27 27.59
N PRO A 367 -7.22 14.05 28.51
CA PRO A 367 -5.81 14.39 28.46
C PRO A 367 -4.87 13.17 28.44
N LEU A 368 -3.67 13.35 27.90
CA LEU A 368 -2.62 12.33 27.99
C LEU A 368 -2.03 12.28 29.41
N PRO A 369 -1.70 11.08 29.95
CA PRO A 369 -0.98 10.96 31.21
C PRO A 369 0.35 11.72 31.18
N ALA A 370 0.72 12.35 32.30
CA ALA A 370 1.89 13.25 32.37
C ALA A 370 3.20 12.57 31.91
N GLU A 371 3.41 11.29 32.24
CA GLU A 371 4.57 10.49 31.80
C GLU A 371 4.73 10.39 30.27
N MET A 372 3.63 10.52 29.51
CA MET A 372 3.63 10.46 28.04
C MET A 372 3.85 11.82 27.38
N VAL A 373 3.81 12.91 28.15
CA VAL A 373 4.05 14.28 27.70
C VAL A 373 5.53 14.61 27.94
N LYS A 374 6.23 15.08 26.89
CA LYS A 374 7.64 15.44 27.01
C LYS A 374 7.81 16.95 27.05
N ALA A 375 8.29 17.45 28.18
CA ALA A 375 8.77 18.81 28.33
C ALA A 375 9.87 19.12 27.29
N LEU A 376 10.02 20.40 26.96
CA LEU A 376 10.90 20.86 25.89
C LEU A 376 12.38 20.57 26.19
N THR A 377 12.95 19.61 25.45
CA THR A 377 14.36 19.67 25.05
C THR A 377 14.44 20.46 23.76
N GLU A 378 15.31 21.47 23.72
CA GLU A 378 15.55 22.26 22.51
C GLU A 378 16.30 21.42 21.46
N PHE A 379 15.54 20.78 20.59
CA PHE A 379 16.09 20.20 19.37
C PHE A 379 16.37 21.32 18.36
N GLU A 380 17.60 21.82 18.37
CA GLU A 380 18.23 22.44 17.20
C GLU A 380 18.24 21.43 16.04
N TYR A 381 17.16 21.42 15.27
CA TYR A 381 17.01 20.53 14.13
C TYR A 381 17.69 21.15 12.90
N ASP A 382 18.97 20.81 12.75
CA ASP A 382 19.79 21.12 11.58
C ASP A 382 19.06 20.76 10.27
N GLY A 383 19.00 21.70 9.33
CA GLY A 383 17.90 21.74 8.36
C GLY A 383 17.96 20.72 7.22
N GLU A 384 16.99 19.80 7.14
CA GLU A 384 16.68 19.08 5.89
C GLU A 384 15.95 20.00 4.90
N GLY A 385 16.71 20.65 4.02
CA GLY A 385 16.18 21.40 2.87
C GLY A 385 15.71 20.48 1.73
N SER A 386 14.61 20.86 1.06
CA SER A 386 14.19 20.26 -0.21
C SER A 386 14.48 21.21 -1.39
N PRO A 387 14.79 20.71 -2.61
CA PRO A 387 15.68 21.44 -3.51
C PRO A 387 14.98 22.29 -4.59
N ASN A 388 15.29 23.59 -4.63
CA ASN A 388 15.82 24.33 -5.80
C ASN A 388 15.71 25.86 -5.61
N GLY A 389 16.83 26.58 -5.70
CA GLY A 389 16.89 28.05 -5.68
C GLY A 389 18.33 28.53 -5.91
N ARG A 390 18.57 29.35 -6.94
CA ARG A 390 19.93 29.69 -7.42
C ARG A 390 20.50 30.94 -6.73
N ARG A 391 21.80 30.88 -6.37
CA ARG A 391 22.70 32.02 -6.03
C ARG A 391 22.30 32.76 -4.72
N ARG A 392 23.15 33.56 -4.07
CA ARG A 392 24.56 34.01 -4.34
C ARG A 392 25.28 34.15 -2.99
N GLY A 393 26.61 34.02 -2.94
CA GLY A 393 27.39 34.15 -1.69
C GLY A 393 28.20 35.44 -1.56
N ARG A 394 28.63 35.77 -0.33
CA ARG A 394 29.71 36.71 0.01
C ARG A 394 30.41 36.19 1.28
N GLY A 395 31.68 36.52 1.51
CA GLY A 395 32.43 36.08 2.70
C GLY A 395 33.75 36.85 2.90
N GLY A 396 34.38 36.61 4.06
CA GLY A 396 35.53 37.38 4.58
C GLY A 396 35.09 38.67 5.28
N ARG A 397 35.86 39.27 6.22
CA ARG A 397 37.15 38.95 6.90
C ARG A 397 36.98 39.41 8.38
N GLY A 398 37.81 39.15 9.40
CA GLY A 398 39.20 38.72 9.54
C GLY A 398 39.59 38.64 11.05
N ARG A 399 40.89 38.53 11.40
CA ARG A 399 41.42 38.42 12.80
C ARG A 399 41.87 39.80 13.36
N PRO A 400 42.01 40.01 14.69
CA PRO A 400 43.10 39.49 15.57
C PRO A 400 42.56 38.75 16.83
N ARG A 401 43.27 37.91 17.61
CA ARG A 401 44.71 37.62 17.90
C ARG A 401 45.33 38.36 19.12
N GLY A 402 45.11 37.82 20.32
CA GLY A 402 46.00 37.85 21.51
C GLY A 402 45.94 36.46 22.17
N ARG A 403 46.98 35.75 22.61
CA ARG A 403 48.38 36.01 23.05
C ARG A 403 48.51 36.27 24.57
N GLY A 404 49.42 35.52 25.22
CA GLY A 404 49.46 35.23 26.66
C GLY A 404 49.13 33.74 26.86
N ASN A 405 50.10 32.84 27.05
CA ASN A 405 50.96 32.59 28.22
C ASN A 405 50.12 32.15 29.45
N GLY A 406 50.28 30.96 30.05
CA GLY A 406 51.13 29.81 29.72
C GLY A 406 52.18 29.51 30.80
N PHE A 407 52.02 28.40 31.51
CA PHE A 407 53.04 27.77 32.35
C PHE A 407 52.87 26.23 32.33
N VAL A 408 53.98 25.51 32.50
CA VAL A 408 54.20 24.04 32.36
C VAL A 408 55.53 23.73 33.12
N PRO A 409 56.06 22.49 33.12
CA PRO A 409 55.61 21.25 33.78
C PRO A 409 55.94 21.27 35.30
N VAL A 410 56.09 20.17 36.06
CA VAL A 410 57.24 19.20 36.22
C VAL A 410 56.69 18.09 37.16
N GLU A 411 56.70 16.77 36.86
CA GLU A 411 57.79 15.76 37.03
C GLU A 411 58.29 15.64 38.50
N TYR A 412 58.82 14.56 39.10
CA TYR A 412 59.29 13.18 38.75
C TYR A 412 58.70 12.21 39.86
N GLU A 413 58.97 10.92 40.09
CA GLU A 413 59.64 9.72 39.48
C GLU A 413 58.99 8.48 40.20
N ASP A 414 58.63 7.37 39.54
CA ASP A 414 59.40 6.13 39.27
C ASP A 414 59.51 5.08 40.43
N GLY A 415 59.76 3.81 40.09
CA GLY A 415 60.15 2.73 41.02
C GLY A 415 59.02 1.78 41.47
N GLY A 416 59.27 0.46 41.69
CA GLY A 416 60.56 -0.22 41.53
C GLY A 416 60.70 -1.73 41.81
N ARG A 417 59.65 -2.47 42.27
CA ARG A 417 59.65 -3.93 42.61
C ARG A 417 60.56 -4.39 43.77
N ASP A 418 60.00 -5.22 44.66
CA ASP A 418 60.40 -6.65 44.81
C ASP A 418 59.38 -7.41 45.70
N ARG A 419 58.91 -8.61 45.34
CA ARG A 419 59.41 -9.98 45.68
C ARG A 419 59.39 -10.37 47.18
N ASN A 420 58.38 -11.17 47.54
CA ASN A 420 58.38 -12.43 48.32
C ASN A 420 56.95 -12.66 48.88
N ASN A 421 56.47 -13.87 49.21
CA ASN A 421 57.07 -15.20 49.31
C ASN A 421 56.19 -16.29 48.62
N ARG A 422 56.59 -17.58 48.62
CA ARG A 422 55.94 -18.69 47.89
C ARG A 422 55.43 -19.85 48.77
N GLY A 423 54.34 -20.48 48.33
CA GLY A 423 53.98 -21.88 48.60
C GLY A 423 53.39 -22.16 50.00
N TYR A 424 52.74 -23.29 50.29
CA TYR A 424 52.30 -24.46 49.49
C TYR A 424 50.91 -24.88 50.04
N GLY A 425 50.04 -25.70 49.43
CA GLY A 425 50.07 -26.47 48.18
C GLY A 425 49.13 -27.70 48.29
N ARG A 426 48.98 -28.48 47.19
CA ARG A 426 48.15 -29.72 47.07
C ARG A 426 46.61 -29.47 47.08
N GLY A 427 45.78 -30.25 46.36
CA GLY A 427 46.07 -31.23 45.31
C GLY A 427 44.92 -32.21 45.01
N ARG A 428 45.02 -32.92 43.86
CA ARG A 428 44.11 -33.96 43.30
C ARG A 428 42.74 -33.45 42.78
N ASN A 429 42.19 -33.73 41.59
CA ASN A 429 42.39 -34.70 40.47
C ASN A 429 41.31 -35.82 40.39
N ARG A 430 40.70 -35.99 39.20
CA ARG A 430 39.75 -37.05 38.72
C ARG A 430 38.30 -37.04 39.24
N GLY A 431 37.33 -37.35 38.34
CA GLY A 431 36.04 -37.94 38.74
C GLY A 431 34.86 -37.78 37.76
N ARG A 432 34.54 -38.81 36.95
CA ARG A 432 33.39 -38.85 36.02
C ARG A 432 32.01 -39.02 36.72
N GLY A 433 30.95 -38.43 36.14
CA GLY A 433 29.55 -38.90 36.27
C GLY A 433 28.75 -38.34 37.45
N ARG A 434 27.42 -38.52 37.54
CA ARG A 434 26.45 -39.19 36.63
C ARG A 434 25.04 -38.61 36.84
N SER A 435 24.10 -38.89 35.93
CA SER A 435 22.70 -38.41 35.95
C SER A 435 21.84 -38.96 37.10
N PHE A 436 20.79 -38.23 37.56
CA PHE A 436 19.37 -38.60 37.34
C PHE A 436 18.31 -37.69 38.03
N ARG A 437 17.14 -37.54 37.37
CA ARG A 437 15.75 -37.26 37.85
C ARG A 437 15.47 -36.31 39.06
N GLY A 438 14.68 -35.27 38.78
CA GLY A 438 13.75 -34.61 39.72
C GLY A 438 12.48 -34.14 38.99
N ARG A 439 11.28 -34.30 39.58
CA ARG A 439 9.98 -33.93 38.98
C ARG A 439 9.76 -32.40 39.00
N GLY A 440 8.98 -31.78 38.11
CA GLY A 440 8.28 -32.27 36.91
C GLY A 440 7.06 -31.39 36.54
N ARG A 441 6.45 -31.64 35.37
CA ARG A 441 5.07 -31.23 35.05
C ARG A 441 4.40 -32.35 34.24
N GLY A 442 3.12 -32.61 34.52
CA GLY A 442 2.33 -33.60 33.78
C GLY A 442 1.88 -33.06 32.42
N GLY A 443 1.56 -33.97 31.50
CA GLY A 443 0.87 -33.65 30.26
C GLY A 443 -0.59 -34.10 30.30
N TYR A 444 -1.36 -33.65 29.32
CA TYR A 444 -2.51 -34.38 28.78
C TYR A 444 -2.27 -34.58 27.29
N ASN A 445 -2.78 -35.68 26.75
CA ASN A 445 -2.43 -36.18 25.42
C ASN A 445 -3.68 -36.76 24.72
N GLY A 446 -3.70 -36.73 23.38
CA GLY A 446 -4.71 -37.41 22.57
C GLY A 446 -5.54 -36.48 21.67
N PRO A 447 -5.89 -36.91 20.45
CA PRO A 447 -5.15 -37.87 19.62
C PRO A 447 -4.93 -37.40 18.17
N TYR A 448 -3.82 -37.85 17.57
CA TYR A 448 -3.74 -37.97 16.10
C TYR A 448 -4.49 -39.22 15.65
N MET A 449 -5.05 -39.18 14.44
CA MET A 449 -5.20 -40.35 13.60
C MET A 449 -4.11 -40.33 12.52
N ASP A 450 -3.69 -41.51 12.08
CA ASP A 450 -2.55 -41.74 11.19
C ASP A 450 -3.03 -42.46 9.90
N MET A 451 -2.08 -42.81 9.02
CA MET A 451 -2.24 -43.35 7.66
C MET A 451 -2.59 -42.31 6.57
N GLN A 452 -2.09 -42.42 5.33
CA GLN A 452 -1.22 -43.47 4.78
C GLN A 452 -0.15 -42.89 3.83
N GLN A 453 0.95 -43.63 3.66
CA GLN A 453 2.09 -43.26 2.84
C GLN A 453 2.23 -44.25 1.67
N ASP A 454 2.15 -43.73 0.45
CA ASP A 454 2.47 -44.39 -0.82
C ASP A 454 2.73 -43.26 -1.86
N GLY A 455 3.45 -43.46 -2.97
CA GLY A 455 4.15 -44.63 -3.47
C GLY A 455 4.74 -44.23 -4.83
N GLY A 456 6.07 -44.11 -4.94
CA GLY A 456 6.69 -43.41 -6.07
C GLY A 456 7.03 -44.30 -7.27
N TYR A 457 6.97 -43.75 -8.49
CA TYR A 457 7.50 -44.40 -9.70
C TYR A 457 8.37 -43.44 -10.53
N ASN A 458 9.61 -43.87 -10.75
CA ASN A 458 10.51 -43.31 -11.77
C ASN A 458 10.17 -43.88 -13.15
N TYR A 459 10.45 -43.13 -14.21
CA TYR A 459 10.88 -43.71 -15.49
C TYR A 459 11.87 -42.77 -16.18
N GLU A 460 13.08 -43.28 -16.44
CA GLU A 460 14.06 -42.66 -17.32
C GLU A 460 13.85 -43.18 -18.76
N VAL A 461 14.02 -42.31 -19.76
CA VAL A 461 14.38 -42.72 -21.14
C VAL A 461 15.40 -41.71 -21.70
N GLN A 462 16.35 -42.19 -22.49
CA GLN A 462 17.51 -41.45 -23.00
C GLN A 462 17.40 -41.06 -24.49
N ALA A 463 18.36 -40.23 -24.92
CA ALA A 463 18.84 -40.08 -26.31
C ALA A 463 17.89 -39.37 -27.31
N GLN A 464 18.30 -38.93 -28.51
CA GLN A 464 19.64 -38.87 -29.14
C GLN A 464 19.73 -37.75 -30.22
N GLY A 465 20.95 -37.32 -30.58
CA GLY A 465 21.25 -36.58 -31.83
C GLY A 465 21.01 -35.05 -31.81
N GLY A 466 21.59 -34.27 -32.74
CA GLY A 466 22.60 -34.62 -33.76
C GLY A 466 22.66 -33.62 -34.94
N GLY A 467 23.86 -33.10 -35.27
CA GLY A 467 24.09 -32.12 -36.37
C GLY A 467 24.19 -30.66 -35.86
N ARG A 468 25.22 -29.82 -36.12
CA ARG A 468 26.21 -29.59 -37.21
C ARG A 468 25.69 -28.87 -38.46
N GLY A 469 26.33 -27.75 -38.80
CA GLY A 469 26.02 -26.80 -39.89
C GLY A 469 26.04 -25.36 -39.37
N ARG A 470 27.15 -24.61 -39.28
CA ARG A 470 28.14 -24.20 -40.31
C ARG A 470 27.50 -23.52 -41.54
N GLY A 471 27.52 -22.18 -41.54
CA GLY A 471 27.28 -21.33 -42.71
C GLY A 471 28.00 -19.98 -42.53
N ARG A 472 28.72 -19.51 -43.56
CA ARG A 472 29.44 -18.21 -43.60
C ARG A 472 28.87 -17.35 -44.74
N GLY A 473 28.82 -16.03 -44.55
CA GLY A 473 28.38 -15.05 -45.55
C GLY A 473 27.78 -13.83 -44.84
N ASN A 474 28.41 -12.68 -44.61
CA ASN A 474 29.52 -11.92 -45.23
C ASN A 474 29.08 -10.89 -46.29
N ARG A 475 29.44 -9.62 -46.05
CA ARG A 475 29.40 -8.43 -46.92
C ARG A 475 28.06 -7.94 -47.52
N GLY A 476 27.69 -6.73 -47.09
CA GLY A 476 27.71 -5.58 -48.03
C GLY A 476 26.37 -4.97 -48.42
N GLY A 477 26.34 -3.63 -48.55
CA GLY A 477 25.18 -2.88 -49.05
C GLY A 477 25.05 -1.47 -48.47
N ARG A 478 25.76 -0.49 -49.05
CA ARG A 478 25.50 0.95 -48.80
C ARG A 478 24.44 1.42 -49.81
N GLY A 479 23.40 2.11 -49.34
CA GLY A 479 22.44 2.81 -50.19
C GLY A 479 22.15 4.22 -49.67
N ARG A 480 22.64 5.25 -50.37
CA ARG A 480 22.21 6.65 -50.18
C ARG A 480 21.17 6.97 -51.27
N GLY A 481 20.04 7.56 -50.88
CA GLY A 481 19.09 8.23 -51.78
C GLY A 481 18.64 9.53 -51.12
N ASN A 482 18.50 10.63 -51.87
CA ASN A 482 18.44 11.97 -51.28
C ASN A 482 17.69 12.99 -52.19
N ARG A 483 16.85 13.85 -51.58
CA ARG A 483 16.23 15.09 -52.10
C ARG A 483 15.24 15.04 -53.28
N SER A 484 14.04 15.59 -53.03
CA SER A 484 13.45 16.78 -53.71
C SER A 484 12.15 17.16 -52.95
N ASN A 485 11.99 18.33 -52.31
CA ASN A 485 11.64 19.65 -52.87
C ASN A 485 10.57 19.52 -54.00
N GLY A 486 9.35 20.05 -53.94
CA GLY A 486 8.84 21.38 -53.50
C GLY A 486 8.30 22.13 -54.75
N PRO A 487 7.70 23.35 -54.70
CA PRO A 487 7.28 24.21 -53.56
C PRO A 487 5.87 24.88 -53.81
N ILE A 488 5.63 26.11 -53.28
CA ILE A 488 4.62 27.14 -53.70
C ILE A 488 3.15 26.91 -53.25
N GLN A 489 2.29 27.88 -52.84
CA GLN A 489 2.32 29.28 -52.28
C GLN A 489 0.85 29.58 -51.79
N ALA A 490 0.46 30.63 -51.03
CA ALA A 490 1.11 31.51 -50.05
C ALA A 490 0.04 32.33 -49.26
N ALA A 491 0.49 32.99 -48.18
CA ALA A 491 -0.02 34.24 -47.58
C ALA A 491 -1.53 34.53 -47.42
N ALA A 492 -2.01 34.46 -46.17
CA ALA A 492 -2.80 35.51 -45.51
C ALA A 492 -2.70 35.37 -43.97
N LEU A 493 -3.07 36.42 -43.22
CA LEU A 493 -3.30 36.43 -41.76
C LEU A 493 -2.16 35.90 -40.86
N ARG A 494 -1.11 36.71 -40.71
CA ARG A 494 -0.18 36.68 -39.56
C ARG A 494 0.11 38.10 -39.06
N ASP A 495 -0.75 38.65 -38.22
CA ASP A 495 -0.44 39.89 -37.46
C ASP A 495 -1.01 39.89 -36.03
N ASP A 496 -2.27 39.49 -35.81
CA ASP A 496 -2.95 39.73 -34.52
C ASP A 496 -2.38 38.98 -33.29
N LEU A 497 -1.70 37.84 -33.49
CA LEU A 497 -1.25 36.98 -32.40
C LEU A 497 -0.01 37.47 -31.62
N LEU A 498 0.57 38.61 -31.99
CA LEU A 498 1.68 39.24 -31.25
C LEU A 498 1.25 40.37 -30.29
N ARG A 499 0.02 40.91 -30.41
CA ARG A 499 -0.43 42.04 -29.56
C ARG A 499 -1.02 41.63 -28.20
N ILE A 500 -1.64 40.46 -28.09
CA ILE A 500 -2.40 40.07 -26.88
C ILE A 500 -1.48 39.59 -25.72
N LYS A 501 -0.21 39.25 -25.99
CA LYS A 501 0.70 38.65 -24.99
C LYS A 501 1.56 39.64 -24.17
N LEU A 502 1.30 40.94 -24.29
CA LEU A 502 2.08 42.02 -23.65
C LEU A 502 1.25 42.93 -22.71
N ALA A 503 -0.05 42.69 -22.56
CA ALA A 503 -1.00 43.62 -21.93
C ALA A 503 -1.61 43.14 -20.59
N SER A 504 -0.94 42.23 -19.86
CA SER A 504 -1.49 41.65 -18.61
C SER A 504 -0.45 41.46 -17.49
N HIS A 505 0.54 42.37 -17.39
CA HIS A 505 1.58 42.28 -16.36
C HIS A 505 1.99 43.65 -15.75
N LEU A 506 1.17 44.67 -15.99
CA LEU A 506 1.16 45.95 -15.29
C LEU A 506 -0.10 46.02 -14.41
N ASP A 507 -0.12 46.96 -13.47
CA ASP A 507 -1.25 47.29 -12.59
C ASP A 507 -1.75 46.17 -11.65
N PHE A 508 -0.92 45.81 -10.67
CA PHE A 508 -1.37 45.71 -9.27
C PHE A 508 -0.19 45.87 -8.29
N ALA A 509 0.37 47.08 -8.23
CA ALA A 509 1.57 47.39 -7.42
C ALA A 509 1.59 48.81 -6.85
N LYS A 510 0.59 49.19 -6.03
CA LYS A 510 0.64 50.35 -5.11
C LYS A 510 -0.54 50.39 -4.12
N MET A 511 -0.24 50.23 -2.83
CA MET A 511 -0.83 50.97 -1.69
C MET A 511 -0.12 50.54 -0.40
N THR A 512 0.35 51.52 0.41
CA THR A 512 0.71 51.44 1.85
C THR A 512 1.53 50.21 2.31
N GLN A 513 2.84 50.25 2.61
CA GLN A 513 3.65 51.30 3.29
C GLN A 513 3.13 51.60 4.72
N ASP A 514 3.92 51.73 5.79
CA ASP A 514 5.40 51.76 6.02
C ASP A 514 5.72 50.98 7.34
N VAL A 515 6.92 50.89 7.94
CA VAL A 515 8.25 51.53 7.78
C VAL A 515 9.36 50.50 8.07
N GLU A 516 10.57 50.70 7.55
CA GLU A 516 11.81 50.11 8.11
C GLU A 516 12.99 51.11 7.95
N MET A 517 13.92 51.17 8.90
CA MET A 517 14.92 52.24 8.99
C MET A 517 16.18 51.99 8.12
N LYS A 518 16.87 53.09 7.77
CA LYS A 518 18.04 53.11 6.87
C LYS A 518 19.24 52.38 7.47
N ASP A 519 19.98 51.70 6.60
CA ASP A 519 21.40 51.37 6.82
C ASP A 519 22.25 51.83 5.63
N HIS A 520 23.48 52.28 5.88
CA HIS A 520 24.29 53.03 4.90
C HIS A 520 25.20 52.18 4.00
N GLN A 521 25.55 52.73 2.83
CA GLN A 521 26.39 52.07 1.82
C GLN A 521 27.86 51.97 2.26
N THR A 522 28.49 50.81 2.01
CA THR A 522 29.96 50.65 1.93
C THR A 522 30.36 49.72 0.76
N PRO A 523 31.57 49.86 0.19
CA PRO A 523 31.74 49.71 -1.26
C PRO A 523 31.94 48.29 -1.83
N SER A 524 31.87 48.23 -3.16
CA SER A 524 31.98 47.02 -3.97
C SER A 524 33.43 46.63 -4.29
N HIS A 525 33.90 45.52 -3.70
CA HIS A 525 34.92 44.69 -4.35
C HIS A 525 34.26 43.47 -5.00
N SER A 526 34.51 43.31 -6.30
CA SER A 526 33.99 42.25 -7.15
C SER A 526 34.79 40.95 -6.98
N VAL A 527 34.19 39.94 -6.36
CA VAL A 527 34.67 38.55 -6.45
C VAL A 527 33.67 37.76 -7.28
N SER A 528 34.12 37.21 -8.40
CA SER A 528 33.31 36.38 -9.28
C SER A 528 32.94 35.06 -8.60
N SER A 529 31.64 34.85 -8.34
CA SER A 529 31.14 33.59 -7.77
C SER A 529 31.17 32.46 -8.81
N SER A 530 32.32 31.79 -8.94
CA SER A 530 32.48 30.57 -9.74
C SER A 530 31.60 29.43 -9.18
N VAL A 531 31.15 28.53 -10.06
CA VAL A 531 30.49 27.29 -9.65
C VAL A 531 31.53 26.36 -9.02
N PRO A 532 31.24 25.64 -7.90
CA PRO A 532 32.18 24.70 -7.32
C PRO A 532 32.64 23.65 -8.32
N SER A 533 33.94 23.35 -8.33
CA SER A 533 34.51 22.38 -9.27
C SER A 533 34.17 20.94 -8.84
N THR A 534 34.10 20.03 -9.82
CA THR A 534 33.91 18.59 -9.55
C THR A 534 34.99 18.02 -8.63
N PHE A 535 36.21 18.56 -8.72
CA PHE A 535 37.34 18.27 -7.83
C PHE A 535 37.09 18.67 -6.37
N GLN A 536 36.47 19.83 -6.12
CA GLN A 536 36.10 20.25 -4.75
C GLN A 536 35.09 19.28 -4.13
N HIS A 537 34.05 18.88 -4.86
CA HIS A 537 33.09 17.88 -4.39
C HIS A 537 33.70 16.49 -4.14
N LEU A 538 34.76 16.10 -4.87
CA LEU A 538 35.50 14.87 -4.54
C LEU A 538 36.30 14.99 -3.24
N LYS A 539 36.88 16.16 -2.95
CA LYS A 539 37.53 16.43 -1.65
C LYS A 539 36.55 16.46 -0.48
N GLU A 540 35.35 17.01 -0.68
CA GLU A 540 34.24 16.93 0.29
C GLU A 540 33.81 15.48 0.56
N ILE A 541 33.77 14.62 -0.45
CA ILE A 541 33.46 13.20 -0.26
C ILE A 541 34.61 12.47 0.46
N ALA A 542 35.86 12.80 0.16
CA ALA A 542 37.02 12.24 0.86
C ALA A 542 36.97 12.56 2.36
N SER A 543 36.74 13.81 2.76
CA SER A 543 36.66 14.17 4.19
C SER A 543 35.45 13.56 4.91
N VAL A 544 34.34 13.29 4.21
CA VAL A 544 33.21 12.51 4.76
C VAL A 544 33.57 11.03 4.97
N ILE A 545 34.48 10.46 4.16
CA ILE A 545 35.01 9.10 4.36
C ILE A 545 36.05 9.08 5.49
N GLU A 546 36.95 10.07 5.55
CA GLU A 546 37.94 10.21 6.64
C GLU A 546 37.25 10.35 8.00
N THR A 547 36.34 11.33 8.14
CA THR A 547 35.56 11.53 9.38
C THR A 547 34.66 10.35 9.70
N GLY A 548 34.09 9.67 8.69
CA GLY A 548 33.34 8.42 8.86
C GLY A 548 34.19 7.25 9.36
N SER A 549 35.45 7.16 8.92
CA SER A 549 36.43 6.17 9.38
C SER A 549 36.84 6.42 10.84
N TYR A 550 37.25 7.65 11.18
CA TYR A 550 37.63 8.02 12.55
C TYR A 550 36.47 7.84 13.55
N ALA A 551 35.26 8.26 13.19
CA ALA A 551 34.06 8.08 14.02
C ALA A 551 33.49 6.63 13.98
N LYS A 552 34.04 5.74 13.13
CA LYS A 552 33.51 4.40 12.83
C LYS A 552 32.05 4.40 12.35
N GLU A 553 31.58 5.53 11.81
CA GLU A 553 30.20 5.74 11.39
C GLU A 553 29.94 5.25 9.96
N ILE A 554 29.53 3.98 9.86
CA ILE A 554 29.04 3.31 8.64
C ILE A 554 28.03 4.17 7.85
N ARG A 555 27.20 4.97 8.55
CA ARG A 555 26.21 5.89 7.93
C ARG A 555 26.85 7.01 7.09
N ARG A 556 28.00 7.57 7.51
CA ARG A 556 28.71 8.63 6.76
C ARG A 556 29.31 8.07 5.46
N ILE A 557 29.91 6.88 5.53
CA ILE A 557 30.45 6.16 4.37
C ILE A 557 29.31 5.82 3.36
N MET A 558 28.13 5.42 3.85
CA MET A 558 26.94 5.27 2.99
C MET A 558 26.47 6.58 2.35
N ARG A 559 26.62 7.74 3.00
CA ARG A 559 26.31 9.07 2.41
C ARG A 559 27.31 9.44 1.32
N ALA A 560 28.61 9.26 1.56
CA ALA A 560 29.68 9.47 0.59
C ALA A 560 29.40 8.75 -0.74
N ILE A 561 29.16 7.43 -0.70
CA ILE A 561 28.90 6.59 -1.89
C ILE A 561 27.68 7.09 -2.70
N ARG A 562 26.64 7.65 -2.04
CA ARG A 562 25.47 8.21 -2.75
C ARG A 562 25.84 9.49 -3.51
N LEU A 563 26.69 10.34 -2.94
CA LEU A 563 27.20 11.55 -3.60
C LEU A 563 28.07 11.19 -4.81
N THR A 564 28.97 10.20 -4.67
CA THR A 564 29.80 9.67 -5.77
C THR A 564 28.96 9.23 -6.97
N MET A 565 27.86 8.50 -6.74
CA MET A 565 26.96 8.07 -7.81
C MET A 565 26.24 9.23 -8.52
N GLY A 566 26.07 10.38 -7.87
CA GLY A 566 25.60 11.63 -8.50
C GLY A 566 26.67 12.34 -9.32
N LEU A 567 27.94 12.25 -8.91
CA LEU A 567 29.09 12.82 -9.63
C LEU A 567 29.56 11.96 -10.81
N ARG A 568 29.26 10.66 -10.85
CA ARG A 568 29.74 9.68 -11.86
C ARG A 568 29.76 10.22 -13.30
N ARG A 569 28.68 10.86 -13.76
CA ARG A 569 28.55 11.43 -15.12
C ARG A 569 29.42 12.67 -15.39
N LYS A 570 30.21 13.12 -14.43
CA LYS A 570 31.09 14.31 -14.49
C LYS A 570 32.57 13.96 -14.20
N LEU A 571 32.94 12.68 -14.18
CA LEU A 571 34.31 12.23 -13.98
C LEU A 571 35.08 12.27 -15.30
N THR A 572 36.13 13.08 -15.38
CA THR A 572 37.08 13.16 -16.51
C THR A 572 38.48 12.77 -16.02
N ALA A 573 39.39 12.41 -16.93
CA ALA A 573 40.77 12.06 -16.57
C ALA A 573 41.47 13.23 -15.84
N SER A 574 41.32 14.45 -16.37
CA SER A 574 41.75 15.73 -15.80
C SER A 574 41.22 16.06 -14.38
N VAL A 575 40.18 15.38 -13.90
CA VAL A 575 39.66 15.52 -12.52
C VAL A 575 40.05 14.33 -11.64
N LEU A 576 40.34 13.18 -12.26
CA LEU A 576 40.71 11.94 -11.58
C LEU A 576 42.21 11.91 -11.21
N SER A 577 43.11 12.33 -12.10
CA SER A 577 44.55 12.35 -11.81
C SER A 577 44.94 13.32 -10.67
N PRO A 578 44.41 14.56 -10.55
CA PRO A 578 44.73 15.42 -9.41
C PRO A 578 44.07 14.95 -8.11
N PHE A 579 43.01 14.13 -8.19
CA PHE A 579 42.38 13.52 -7.03
C PHE A 579 43.16 12.32 -6.51
N LEU A 580 43.69 11.46 -7.40
CA LEU A 580 44.60 10.37 -7.01
C LEU A 580 45.87 10.92 -6.35
N ASN A 581 46.44 12.01 -6.87
CA ASN A 581 47.59 12.70 -6.28
C ASN A 581 47.29 13.38 -4.93
N PHE A 582 46.01 13.61 -4.59
CA PHE A 582 45.58 14.22 -3.32
C PHE A 582 45.19 13.16 -2.27
N ALA A 583 44.61 12.04 -2.70
CA ALA A 583 44.05 10.99 -1.84
C ALA A 583 45.02 9.84 -1.53
N LEU A 584 46.09 9.69 -2.32
CA LEU A 584 47.14 8.68 -2.14
C LEU A 584 48.51 9.36 -2.08
N VAL A 585 49.46 8.74 -1.39
CA VAL A 585 50.87 9.18 -1.43
C VAL A 585 51.43 8.88 -2.84
N PRO A 586 51.98 9.88 -3.56
CA PRO A 586 52.61 9.67 -4.86
C PRO A 586 53.73 8.62 -4.78
N GLY A 587 53.78 7.72 -5.75
CA GLY A 587 54.79 6.64 -5.81
C GLY A 587 54.49 5.42 -4.94
N SER A 588 53.38 5.39 -4.19
CA SER A 588 52.90 4.14 -3.57
C SER A 588 52.42 3.14 -4.64
N ASP A 589 52.63 1.83 -4.45
CA ASP A 589 52.19 0.75 -5.36
C ASP A 589 50.77 0.94 -5.93
N VAL A 590 49.86 1.40 -5.06
CA VAL A 590 48.45 1.60 -5.38
C VAL A 590 48.25 2.86 -6.25
N HIS A 591 48.97 3.94 -5.97
CA HIS A 591 49.00 5.13 -6.81
C HIS A 591 49.59 4.83 -8.19
N THR A 592 50.70 4.09 -8.26
CA THR A 592 51.34 3.68 -9.51
C THR A 592 50.42 2.79 -10.37
N ARG A 593 49.73 1.81 -9.75
CA ARG A 593 48.74 0.96 -10.45
C ARG A 593 47.51 1.74 -10.91
N LEU A 594 46.93 2.59 -10.05
CA LEU A 594 45.71 3.33 -10.38
C LEU A 594 45.95 4.45 -11.40
N SER A 595 47.11 5.11 -11.36
CA SER A 595 47.50 6.09 -12.38
C SER A 595 47.79 5.44 -13.74
N GLY A 596 48.31 4.21 -13.78
CA GLY A 596 48.46 3.43 -15.01
C GLY A 596 47.15 3.11 -15.75
N PHE A 597 46.01 3.09 -15.05
CA PHE A 597 44.69 2.92 -15.64
C PHE A 597 44.02 4.24 -16.10
N VAL A 598 44.59 5.40 -15.77
CA VAL A 598 44.07 6.71 -16.21
C VAL A 598 44.85 7.14 -17.45
N PRO A 599 44.19 7.50 -18.57
CA PRO A 599 44.89 8.09 -19.70
C PRO A 599 45.64 9.36 -19.26
N LYS A 600 46.95 9.40 -19.51
CA LYS A 600 47.69 10.66 -19.48
C LYS A 600 47.26 11.47 -20.70
N GLU A 601 46.52 12.56 -20.47
CA GLU A 601 46.41 13.61 -21.47
C GLU A 601 47.79 14.29 -21.56
N VAL A 602 48.26 14.54 -22.78
CA VAL A 602 49.59 15.11 -23.03
C VAL A 602 49.44 16.63 -23.06
N ASP A 603 49.43 17.24 -21.89
CA ASP A 603 49.50 18.69 -21.77
C ASP A 603 50.88 19.17 -22.22
N HIS A 604 50.93 19.86 -23.36
CA HIS A 604 52.07 20.69 -23.78
C HIS A 604 51.97 22.07 -23.10
N ASP A 605 52.08 22.09 -21.77
CA ASP A 605 52.40 23.31 -21.04
C ASP A 605 53.93 23.46 -20.97
N MET A 606 54.45 24.65 -21.26
CA MET A 606 55.89 24.90 -21.18
C MET A 606 56.33 25.03 -19.73
N GLU A 607 57.31 24.23 -19.33
CA GLU A 607 57.91 24.31 -18.00
C GLU A 607 58.64 25.66 -17.84
N VAL A 608 58.17 26.46 -16.88
CA VAL A 608 58.85 27.68 -16.41
C VAL A 608 59.29 27.42 -14.98
N ASP A 609 60.61 27.34 -14.78
CA ASP A 609 61.23 27.01 -13.49
C ASP A 609 60.90 28.04 -12.39
N THR A 610 59.88 27.72 -11.60
CA THR A 610 59.58 28.42 -10.33
C THR A 610 59.93 27.50 -9.17
N ALA A 611 61.20 27.52 -8.79
CA ALA A 611 61.75 26.72 -7.70
C ALA A 611 60.95 26.89 -6.40
N THR A 612 60.07 25.92 -6.12
CA THR A 612 59.19 25.95 -4.96
C THR A 612 59.79 25.07 -3.86
N SER A 613 60.04 25.66 -2.68
CA SER A 613 60.75 25.01 -1.57
C SER A 613 60.11 23.69 -1.14
N VAL A 614 60.93 22.64 -0.97
CA VAL A 614 60.53 21.32 -0.45
C VAL A 614 60.19 21.41 1.04
N THR A 615 59.01 21.96 1.35
CA THR A 615 58.41 21.83 2.68
C THR A 615 57.81 20.43 2.79
N GLN A 616 58.50 19.54 3.50
CA GLN A 616 58.01 18.19 3.78
C GLN A 616 56.70 18.25 4.57
N THR A 617 55.57 18.09 3.89
CA THR A 617 54.28 17.93 4.58
C THR A 617 54.32 16.61 5.37
N PRO A 618 53.95 16.59 6.67
CA PRO A 618 54.05 15.39 7.48
C PRO A 618 53.26 14.23 6.88
N ALA A 619 53.84 13.03 6.91
CA ALA A 619 53.34 11.86 6.20
C ALA A 619 51.92 11.50 6.65
N LYS A 620 50.92 11.84 5.82
CA LYS A 620 49.53 11.44 6.06
C LYS A 620 49.41 9.92 5.96
N HIS A 621 49.07 9.27 7.08
CA HIS A 621 48.63 7.88 7.06
C HIS A 621 47.44 7.71 6.11
N VAL A 622 47.66 6.99 5.00
CA VAL A 622 46.59 6.67 4.04
C VAL A 622 45.59 5.74 4.73
N LEU A 623 44.34 6.21 4.88
CA LEU A 623 43.26 5.39 5.40
C LEU A 623 42.87 4.32 4.35
N PRO A 624 42.82 3.02 4.70
CA PRO A 624 42.44 1.96 3.77
C PRO A 624 41.04 2.16 3.15
N GLU A 625 40.14 2.84 3.87
CA GLU A 625 38.82 3.25 3.37
C GLU A 625 38.92 4.23 2.18
N LEU A 626 39.88 5.16 2.21
CA LEU A 626 40.11 6.12 1.13
C LEU A 626 40.82 5.47 -0.07
N GLU A 627 41.76 4.56 0.20
CA GLU A 627 42.44 3.75 -0.82
C GLU A 627 41.41 2.95 -1.65
N ILE A 628 40.52 2.23 -0.97
CA ILE A 628 39.45 1.42 -1.57
C ILE A 628 38.41 2.29 -2.29
N TYR A 629 38.15 3.51 -1.81
CA TYR A 629 37.32 4.48 -2.52
C TYR A 629 37.97 4.94 -3.84
N CYS A 630 39.31 5.05 -3.90
CA CYS A 630 40.02 5.35 -5.15
C CYS A 630 39.92 4.20 -6.18
N TYR A 631 40.06 2.93 -5.75
CA TYR A 631 39.76 1.77 -6.60
C TYR A 631 38.32 1.80 -7.14
N LEU A 632 37.35 2.17 -6.31
CA LEU A 632 35.94 2.28 -6.73
C LEU A 632 35.73 3.40 -7.77
N LEU A 633 36.40 4.55 -7.63
CA LEU A 633 36.34 5.66 -8.59
C LEU A 633 36.96 5.28 -9.95
N VAL A 634 38.15 4.69 -9.96
CA VAL A 634 38.82 4.28 -11.20
C VAL A 634 38.02 3.18 -11.91
N LEU A 635 37.50 2.19 -11.17
CA LEU A 635 36.64 1.15 -11.74
C LEU A 635 35.35 1.71 -12.36
N LEU A 636 34.72 2.70 -11.72
CA LEU A 636 33.56 3.41 -12.29
C LEU A 636 33.91 4.11 -13.61
N PHE A 637 35.05 4.82 -13.64
CA PHE A 637 35.54 5.56 -14.80
C PHE A 637 35.86 4.64 -15.99
N LEU A 638 36.59 3.54 -15.77
CA LEU A 638 36.91 2.54 -16.80
C LEU A 638 35.66 1.90 -17.41
N ILE A 639 34.66 1.58 -16.58
CA ILE A 639 33.36 1.04 -17.03
C ILE A 639 32.61 2.05 -17.91
N ASP A 640 32.62 3.34 -17.56
CA ASP A 640 31.97 4.40 -18.33
C ASP A 640 32.73 4.74 -19.64
N GLN A 641 34.06 4.63 -19.65
CA GLN A 641 34.88 4.67 -20.87
C GLN A 641 34.80 3.38 -21.72
N LYS A 642 34.06 2.36 -21.27
CA LYS A 642 33.93 1.03 -21.91
C LYS A 642 35.22 0.21 -22.00
N LYS A 643 36.22 0.51 -21.17
CA LYS A 643 37.49 -0.21 -21.09
C LYS A 643 37.36 -1.48 -20.23
N TYR A 644 36.71 -2.50 -20.77
CA TYR A 644 36.29 -3.66 -19.95
C TYR A 644 37.42 -4.59 -19.51
N SER A 645 38.53 -4.69 -20.26
CA SER A 645 39.74 -5.42 -19.86
C SER A 645 40.43 -4.77 -18.66
N GLU A 646 40.81 -3.50 -18.78
CA GLU A 646 41.40 -2.70 -17.70
C GLU A 646 40.50 -2.70 -16.44
N ALA A 647 39.17 -2.71 -16.62
CA ALA A 647 38.21 -2.85 -15.53
C ALA A 647 38.21 -4.26 -14.89
N LYS A 648 38.43 -5.34 -15.65
CA LYS A 648 38.59 -6.71 -15.13
C LYS A 648 39.81 -6.78 -14.19
N ASP A 649 40.92 -6.20 -14.61
CA ASP A 649 42.19 -6.19 -13.88
C ASP A 649 42.13 -5.29 -12.63
N CYS A 650 41.68 -4.03 -12.80
CA CYS A 650 41.51 -3.09 -11.68
C CYS A 650 40.54 -3.63 -10.61
N SER A 651 39.46 -4.31 -11.01
CA SER A 651 38.50 -4.89 -10.07
C SER A 651 39.03 -6.14 -9.37
N SER A 652 39.78 -7.01 -10.05
CA SER A 652 40.42 -8.18 -9.42
C SER A 652 41.48 -7.76 -8.40
N ALA A 653 42.30 -6.76 -8.72
CA ALA A 653 43.27 -6.14 -7.80
C ALA A 653 42.58 -5.53 -6.57
N SER A 654 41.47 -4.81 -6.76
CA SER A 654 40.70 -4.24 -5.65
C SER A 654 40.20 -5.31 -4.66
N ILE A 655 39.81 -6.49 -5.16
CA ILE A 655 39.35 -7.60 -4.31
C ILE A 655 40.52 -8.31 -3.61
N ALA A 656 41.67 -8.45 -4.27
CA ALA A 656 42.88 -8.93 -3.59
C ALA A 656 43.26 -8.03 -2.41
N ARG A 657 43.15 -6.71 -2.59
CA ARG A 657 43.38 -5.72 -1.53
C ARG A 657 42.32 -5.78 -0.42
N VAL A 658 41.04 -5.85 -0.75
CA VAL A 658 39.94 -6.01 0.22
C VAL A 658 40.12 -7.27 1.07
N LYS A 659 40.53 -8.40 0.48
CA LYS A 659 40.83 -9.65 1.24
C LYS A 659 41.89 -9.46 2.32
N SER A 660 42.88 -8.59 2.11
CA SER A 660 43.97 -8.30 3.05
C SER A 660 43.59 -7.38 4.22
N LEU A 661 42.40 -6.77 4.19
CA LEU A 661 41.98 -5.73 5.13
C LEU A 661 40.77 -6.19 5.97
N ASN A 662 40.87 -5.96 7.28
CA ASN A 662 39.90 -6.46 8.27
C ASN A 662 39.33 -5.29 9.08
N ARG A 663 38.34 -4.55 8.53
CA ARG A 663 37.66 -3.44 9.21
C ARG A 663 36.18 -3.34 8.83
N ARG A 664 35.26 -3.27 9.80
CA ARG A 664 33.80 -3.17 9.56
C ARG A 664 33.34 -1.84 8.91
N THR A 665 34.21 -0.83 8.86
CA THR A 665 34.03 0.42 8.06
C THR A 665 34.12 0.18 6.56
N LEU A 666 34.87 -0.84 6.15
CA LEU A 666 35.26 -1.14 4.77
C LEU A 666 34.16 -1.92 4.02
N ASP A 667 33.38 -2.73 4.75
CA ASP A 667 32.32 -3.61 4.24
C ASP A 667 31.32 -2.90 3.30
N VAL A 668 30.97 -1.64 3.60
CA VAL A 668 30.09 -0.82 2.74
C VAL A 668 30.72 -0.58 1.37
N LEU A 669 32.02 -0.30 1.31
CA LEU A 669 32.76 -0.09 0.06
C LEU A 669 33.02 -1.43 -0.65
N ALA A 670 33.37 -2.48 0.10
CA ALA A 670 33.51 -3.84 -0.42
C ALA A 670 32.22 -4.32 -1.10
N SER A 671 31.05 -4.12 -0.48
CA SER A 671 29.73 -4.47 -1.05
C SER A 671 29.46 -3.79 -2.41
N ARG A 672 30.09 -2.63 -2.67
CA ARG A 672 30.02 -1.92 -3.95
C ARG A 672 31.07 -2.41 -4.95
N LEU A 673 32.29 -2.69 -4.50
CA LEU A 673 33.33 -3.31 -5.33
C LEU A 673 32.93 -4.71 -5.81
N TYR A 674 32.38 -5.57 -4.94
CA TYR A 674 31.87 -6.89 -5.32
C TYR A 674 30.84 -6.81 -6.45
N PHE A 675 29.93 -5.82 -6.40
CA PHE A 675 28.96 -5.57 -7.46
C PHE A 675 29.62 -5.15 -8.77
N TYR A 676 30.57 -4.20 -8.76
CA TYR A 676 31.22 -3.73 -9.99
C TYR A 676 32.24 -4.73 -10.56
N TYR A 677 32.88 -5.54 -9.72
CA TYR A 677 33.68 -6.70 -10.13
C TYR A 677 32.84 -7.74 -10.87
N SER A 678 31.70 -8.16 -10.29
CA SER A 678 30.81 -9.09 -10.99
C SER A 678 30.21 -8.50 -12.26
N TYR A 679 30.11 -7.17 -12.36
CA TYR A 679 29.59 -6.48 -13.54
C TYR A 679 30.66 -6.31 -14.64
N SER A 680 31.94 -6.07 -14.31
CA SER A 680 33.01 -5.97 -15.31
C SER A 680 33.19 -7.28 -16.09
N TYR A 681 33.18 -8.42 -15.40
CA TYR A 681 33.22 -9.75 -16.04
C TYR A 681 31.89 -10.13 -16.72
N GLU A 682 30.74 -9.59 -16.29
CA GLU A 682 29.47 -9.76 -17.03
C GLU A 682 29.50 -8.99 -18.37
N LEU A 683 30.33 -7.95 -18.48
CA LEU A 683 30.57 -7.19 -19.72
C LEU A 683 31.64 -7.83 -20.62
N THR A 684 32.62 -8.57 -20.09
CA THR A 684 33.54 -9.37 -20.91
C THR A 684 32.95 -10.73 -21.32
N GLY A 685 32.05 -11.29 -20.52
CA GLY A 685 31.43 -12.60 -20.71
C GLY A 685 31.96 -13.68 -19.74
N ASP A 686 33.08 -13.43 -19.06
CA ASP A 686 33.84 -14.40 -18.27
C ASP A 686 33.22 -14.73 -16.89
N LEU A 687 31.91 -14.54 -16.74
CA LEU A 687 31.21 -14.59 -15.46
C LEU A 687 31.33 -15.96 -14.75
N ALA A 688 31.72 -17.03 -15.45
CA ALA A 688 31.95 -18.35 -14.85
C ALA A 688 33.20 -18.39 -13.95
N GLU A 689 34.30 -17.74 -14.34
CA GLU A 689 35.60 -17.74 -13.64
C GLU A 689 35.47 -17.26 -12.19
N ILE A 690 34.63 -16.25 -11.99
CA ILE A 690 34.41 -15.61 -10.69
C ILE A 690 33.83 -16.57 -9.65
N ARG A 691 33.09 -17.62 -10.03
CA ARG A 691 32.20 -18.35 -9.12
C ARG A 691 32.92 -18.88 -7.88
N GLY A 692 34.14 -19.43 -8.04
CA GLY A 692 34.98 -19.86 -6.92
C GLY A 692 35.42 -18.71 -6.01
N ASN A 693 35.79 -17.56 -6.59
CA ASN A 693 36.15 -16.35 -5.86
C ASN A 693 34.97 -15.76 -5.07
N LEU A 694 33.76 -15.69 -5.63
CA LEU A 694 32.57 -15.23 -4.91
C LEU A 694 32.15 -16.20 -3.79
N LEU A 695 32.27 -17.51 -3.98
CA LEU A 695 32.01 -18.49 -2.92
C LEU A 695 33.02 -18.36 -1.77
N ALA A 696 34.31 -18.17 -2.08
CA ALA A 696 35.34 -17.91 -1.07
C ALA A 696 35.08 -16.59 -0.32
N LEU A 697 34.71 -15.51 -1.02
CA LEU A 697 34.34 -14.23 -0.41
C LEU A 697 33.09 -14.35 0.48
N HIS A 698 32.04 -15.06 0.04
CA HIS A 698 30.84 -15.26 0.84
C HIS A 698 31.15 -16.03 2.12
N ARG A 699 31.98 -17.08 2.05
CA ARG A 699 32.43 -17.82 3.23
C ARG A 699 33.18 -16.89 4.20
N ILE A 700 34.04 -16.01 3.70
CA ILE A 700 34.76 -15.02 4.51
C ILE A 700 33.79 -14.01 5.14
N ALA A 701 32.81 -13.49 4.39
CA ALA A 701 31.82 -12.53 4.91
C ALA A 701 30.95 -13.15 6.03
N THR A 702 30.46 -14.38 5.83
CA THR A 702 29.68 -15.10 6.85
C THR A 702 30.51 -15.38 8.11
N LEU A 703 31.78 -15.77 7.98
CA LEU A 703 32.69 -15.97 9.13
C LEU A 703 33.07 -14.66 9.85
N ARG A 704 32.98 -13.51 9.17
CA ARG A 704 33.22 -12.17 9.76
C ARG A 704 31.95 -11.52 10.30
N HIS A 705 30.77 -12.13 10.12
CA HIS A 705 29.46 -11.53 10.37
C HIS A 705 29.25 -10.18 9.63
N ASP A 706 29.75 -10.07 8.40
CA ASP A 706 29.46 -8.95 7.50
C ASP A 706 28.10 -9.17 6.81
N GLU A 707 27.05 -8.58 7.38
CA GLU A 707 25.69 -8.71 6.87
C GLU A 707 25.53 -8.13 5.45
N LEU A 708 26.21 -7.01 5.14
CA LEU A 708 26.10 -6.31 3.85
C LEU A 708 26.90 -7.01 2.74
N GLY A 709 28.07 -7.54 3.08
CA GLY A 709 28.84 -8.45 2.23
C GLY A 709 28.06 -9.72 1.93
N GLN A 710 27.48 -10.37 2.93
CA GLN A 710 26.65 -11.57 2.73
C GLN A 710 25.43 -11.28 1.84
N GLU A 711 24.67 -10.22 2.12
CA GLU A 711 23.54 -9.77 1.27
C GLU A 711 23.96 -9.56 -0.19
N THR A 712 25.11 -8.94 -0.43
CA THR A 712 25.58 -8.64 -1.80
C THR A 712 26.14 -9.86 -2.51
N LEU A 713 27.01 -10.63 -1.86
CA LEU A 713 27.68 -11.79 -2.43
C LEU A 713 26.68 -12.90 -2.78
N LEU A 714 25.66 -13.15 -1.94
CA LEU A 714 24.60 -14.10 -2.26
C LEU A 714 23.80 -13.66 -3.50
N ASN A 715 23.42 -12.37 -3.57
CA ASN A 715 22.72 -11.83 -4.74
C ASN A 715 23.54 -11.94 -6.04
N LEU A 716 24.86 -11.81 -5.98
CA LEU A 716 25.75 -11.96 -7.14
C LEU A 716 25.92 -13.43 -7.53
N LEU A 717 26.02 -14.35 -6.56
CA LEU A 717 26.02 -15.79 -6.81
C LEU A 717 24.71 -16.26 -7.46
N LEU A 718 23.55 -15.84 -6.93
CA LEU A 718 22.26 -16.14 -7.54
C LEU A 718 22.16 -15.58 -8.96
N ARG A 719 22.61 -14.34 -9.21
CA ARG A 719 22.68 -13.78 -10.58
C ARG A 719 23.56 -14.63 -11.51
N ASN A 720 24.69 -15.13 -11.02
CA ASN A 720 25.61 -15.99 -11.78
C ASN A 720 24.92 -17.29 -12.22
N TYR A 721 24.34 -18.05 -11.28
CA TYR A 721 23.60 -19.28 -11.60
C TYR A 721 22.40 -19.02 -12.53
N LEU A 722 21.65 -17.93 -12.30
CA LEU A 722 20.51 -17.52 -13.12
C LEU A 722 20.89 -17.03 -14.53
N HIS A 723 22.14 -16.60 -14.75
CA HIS A 723 22.67 -16.27 -16.08
C HIS A 723 22.93 -17.54 -16.89
N TYR A 724 23.51 -18.57 -16.28
CA TYR A 724 23.85 -19.86 -16.89
C TYR A 724 22.73 -20.90 -16.83
N ASN A 725 21.51 -20.52 -16.42
CA ASN A 725 20.34 -21.41 -16.27
C ASN A 725 20.53 -22.58 -15.26
N LEU A 726 21.47 -22.44 -14.32
CA LEU A 726 21.80 -23.45 -13.29
C LEU A 726 20.84 -23.38 -12.09
N TYR A 727 19.54 -23.54 -12.35
CA TYR A 727 18.47 -23.29 -11.37
C TYR A 727 18.56 -24.17 -10.13
N ASP A 728 18.85 -25.48 -10.28
CA ASP A 728 18.94 -26.41 -9.14
C ASP A 728 20.15 -26.13 -8.25
N GLN A 729 21.24 -25.59 -8.83
CA GLN A 729 22.41 -25.16 -8.06
C GLN A 729 22.12 -23.86 -7.29
N ALA A 730 21.36 -22.94 -7.89
CA ALA A 730 20.90 -21.73 -7.22
C ALA A 730 19.99 -22.05 -6.02
N GLU A 731 19.09 -23.04 -6.16
CA GLU A 731 18.22 -23.48 -5.07
C GLU A 731 18.99 -24.23 -3.97
N LYS A 732 19.90 -25.15 -4.33
CA LYS A 732 20.77 -25.86 -3.37
C LYS A 732 21.72 -24.92 -2.62
N LEU A 733 22.08 -23.78 -3.21
CA LEU A 733 22.76 -22.68 -2.53
C LEU A 733 21.80 -21.96 -1.57
N ARG A 734 20.61 -21.55 -2.05
CA ARG A 734 19.62 -20.79 -1.27
C ARG A 734 19.09 -21.54 -0.05
N SER A 735 18.85 -22.84 -0.15
CA SER A 735 18.33 -23.65 0.96
C SER A 735 19.35 -23.87 2.09
N LYS A 736 20.65 -23.74 1.79
CA LYS A 736 21.74 -23.86 2.77
C LYS A 736 22.34 -22.51 3.22
N ALA A 737 22.05 -21.42 2.53
CA ALA A 737 22.49 -20.08 2.91
C ALA A 737 21.77 -19.61 4.19
N PRO A 738 22.45 -18.90 5.12
CA PRO A 738 21.77 -18.36 6.30
C PRO A 738 20.71 -17.33 5.89
N ARG A 739 19.51 -17.44 6.47
CA ARG A 739 18.48 -16.38 6.37
C ARG A 739 19.02 -15.13 7.06
N PHE A 740 19.13 -14.04 6.32
CA PHE A 740 19.54 -12.73 6.84
C PHE A 740 18.30 -11.83 6.98
N GLU A 741 18.28 -10.99 8.01
CA GLU A 741 17.32 -9.89 8.11
C GLU A 741 17.68 -8.79 7.10
N ALA A 742 16.68 -7.98 6.72
CA ALA A 742 16.78 -7.07 5.56
C ALA A 742 17.52 -5.75 5.88
N HIS A 743 18.84 -5.82 6.07
CA HIS A 743 19.70 -4.67 6.36
C HIS A 743 19.71 -3.67 5.20
N SER A 744 19.74 -4.14 3.96
CA SER A 744 19.55 -3.30 2.78
C SER A 744 18.29 -3.65 2.01
N ASN A 745 17.26 -2.81 2.14
CA ASN A 745 16.05 -2.87 1.30
C ASN A 745 16.37 -2.97 -0.21
N GLN A 746 17.49 -2.41 -0.68
CA GLN A 746 17.93 -2.50 -2.08
C GLN A 746 18.45 -3.89 -2.48
N GLN A 747 19.07 -4.64 -1.56
CA GLN A 747 19.58 -5.99 -1.81
C GLN A 747 18.52 -7.06 -1.50
N PHE A 748 17.74 -6.87 -0.43
CA PHE A 748 16.59 -7.73 -0.13
C PHE A 748 15.55 -7.75 -1.27
N CYS A 749 15.30 -6.59 -1.88
CA CYS A 749 14.45 -6.45 -3.08
C CYS A 749 14.96 -7.25 -4.29
N ARG A 750 16.29 -7.36 -4.47
CA ARG A 750 16.92 -8.20 -5.52
C ARG A 750 16.85 -9.68 -5.17
N TYR A 751 17.09 -10.02 -3.90
CA TYR A 751 17.02 -11.40 -3.40
C TYR A 751 15.62 -11.99 -3.61
N LEU A 752 14.58 -11.24 -3.23
CA LEU A 752 13.18 -11.62 -3.49
C LEU A 752 12.86 -11.81 -4.98
N PHE A 753 13.44 -11.01 -5.87
CA PHE A 753 13.25 -11.17 -7.32
C PHE A 753 13.93 -12.45 -7.84
N TYR A 754 15.17 -12.73 -7.41
CA TYR A 754 15.85 -13.97 -7.79
C TYR A 754 15.17 -15.21 -7.21
N LEU A 755 14.75 -15.16 -5.94
CA LEU A 755 13.94 -16.18 -5.29
C LEU A 755 12.65 -16.46 -6.06
N GLY A 756 11.90 -15.40 -6.40
CA GLY A 756 10.69 -15.51 -7.21
C GLY A 756 10.95 -16.14 -8.59
N LYS A 757 12.07 -15.80 -9.25
CA LYS A 757 12.45 -16.40 -10.54
C LYS A 757 12.78 -17.89 -10.42
N ILE A 758 13.51 -18.30 -9.38
CA ILE A 758 13.85 -19.72 -9.13
C ILE A 758 12.56 -20.53 -8.93
N ARG A 759 11.71 -20.08 -7.99
CA ARG A 759 10.42 -20.69 -7.65
C ARG A 759 9.47 -20.80 -8.84
N THR A 760 9.39 -19.76 -9.67
CA THR A 760 8.60 -19.77 -10.93
C THR A 760 8.98 -20.92 -11.86
N ILE A 761 10.27 -21.27 -11.92
CA ILE A 761 10.76 -22.30 -12.83
C ILE A 761 10.52 -23.70 -12.26
N GLN A 762 10.65 -23.83 -10.93
CA GLN A 762 10.32 -25.01 -10.13
C GLN A 762 8.81 -25.27 -9.91
N LEU A 763 7.93 -24.51 -10.55
CA LEU A 763 6.46 -24.61 -10.45
C LEU A 763 5.84 -24.13 -9.12
N GLU A 764 6.62 -23.58 -8.19
CA GLU A 764 6.16 -22.95 -6.93
C GLU A 764 5.51 -21.57 -7.19
N TYR A 765 4.40 -21.54 -7.95
CA TYR A 765 3.81 -20.30 -8.44
C TYR A 765 3.20 -19.40 -7.33
N THR A 766 2.67 -19.97 -6.25
CA THR A 766 2.11 -19.23 -5.10
C THR A 766 3.19 -18.37 -4.43
N ASP A 767 4.26 -19.02 -4.01
CA ASP A 767 5.40 -18.41 -3.35
C ASP A 767 6.19 -17.47 -4.27
N ALA A 768 6.27 -17.80 -5.56
CA ALA A 768 6.84 -16.92 -6.57
C ALA A 768 6.02 -15.62 -6.72
N LYS A 769 4.69 -15.71 -6.79
CA LYS A 769 3.78 -14.55 -6.85
C LYS A 769 4.02 -13.63 -5.66
N GLU A 770 4.07 -14.16 -4.44
CA GLU A 770 4.34 -13.34 -3.25
C GLU A 770 5.72 -12.69 -3.29
N SER A 771 6.77 -13.48 -3.56
CA SER A 771 8.16 -12.99 -3.61
C SER A 771 8.32 -11.85 -4.63
N LEU A 772 7.76 -12.00 -5.83
CA LEU A 772 7.80 -10.98 -6.89
C LEU A 772 6.98 -9.74 -6.55
N LEU A 773 5.80 -9.89 -5.92
CA LEU A 773 4.97 -8.77 -5.48
C LEU A 773 5.55 -8.03 -4.27
N GLN A 774 6.30 -8.70 -3.40
CA GLN A 774 7.10 -8.05 -2.37
C GLN A 774 8.29 -7.29 -2.99
N ALA A 775 9.02 -7.90 -3.93
CA ALA A 775 10.11 -7.24 -4.66
C ALA A 775 9.64 -5.97 -5.38
N ALA A 776 8.54 -6.04 -6.13
CA ALA A 776 7.96 -4.91 -6.86
C ALA A 776 7.50 -3.75 -5.95
N ARG A 777 7.07 -4.05 -4.71
CA ARG A 777 6.66 -3.06 -3.70
C ARG A 777 7.85 -2.46 -2.93
N LYS A 778 8.89 -3.24 -2.62
CA LYS A 778 10.11 -2.75 -1.93
C LYS A 778 11.09 -2.01 -2.86
N ALA A 779 10.90 -2.07 -4.19
CA ALA A 779 11.74 -1.38 -5.17
C ALA A 779 11.55 0.15 -5.15
N PRO A 780 12.63 0.96 -5.11
CA PRO A 780 12.51 2.43 -5.10
C PRO A 780 11.95 2.97 -6.42
N VAL A 781 11.16 4.04 -6.35
CA VAL A 781 10.43 4.63 -7.51
C VAL A 781 11.36 4.97 -8.69
N ALA A 782 12.58 5.42 -8.41
CA ALA A 782 13.59 5.76 -9.42
C ALA A 782 14.10 4.54 -10.23
N ALA A 783 13.99 3.30 -9.71
CA ALA A 783 14.49 2.09 -10.35
C ALA A 783 13.48 1.52 -11.37
N GLN A 784 13.05 2.35 -12.33
CA GLN A 784 11.98 2.04 -13.29
C GLN A 784 12.21 0.72 -14.04
N GLY A 785 13.40 0.50 -14.61
CA GLY A 785 13.72 -0.74 -15.35
C GLY A 785 13.61 -2.02 -14.52
N PHE A 786 14.01 -1.97 -13.23
CA PHE A 786 13.87 -3.10 -12.32
C PHE A 786 12.40 -3.35 -11.95
N ARG A 787 11.61 -2.29 -11.72
CA ARG A 787 10.16 -2.39 -11.48
C ARG A 787 9.42 -2.99 -12.68
N ILE A 788 9.81 -2.62 -13.91
CA ILE A 788 9.29 -3.24 -15.15
C ILE A 788 9.59 -4.74 -15.15
N LEU A 789 10.83 -5.15 -14.88
CA LEU A 789 11.23 -6.57 -14.88
C LEU A 789 10.45 -7.39 -13.84
N CYS A 790 10.34 -6.90 -12.59
CA CYS A 790 9.53 -7.56 -11.56
C CYS A 790 8.06 -7.69 -11.98
N ASN A 791 7.48 -6.65 -12.59
CA ASN A 791 6.09 -6.68 -13.05
C ASN A 791 5.87 -7.66 -14.21
N LYS A 792 6.79 -7.75 -15.20
CA LYS A 792 6.71 -8.75 -16.28
C LYS A 792 6.63 -10.18 -15.72
N TRP A 793 7.51 -10.52 -14.78
CA TRP A 793 7.51 -11.84 -14.14
C TRP A 793 6.27 -12.04 -13.24
N ALA A 794 5.86 -11.05 -12.45
CA ALA A 794 4.65 -11.15 -11.62
C ALA A 794 3.35 -11.31 -12.43
N ILE A 795 3.27 -10.71 -13.63
CA ILE A 795 2.16 -10.90 -14.58
C ILE A 795 2.13 -12.35 -15.07
N LEU A 796 3.27 -12.90 -15.53
CA LEU A 796 3.33 -14.30 -15.98
C LEU A 796 2.97 -15.29 -14.89
N VAL A 797 3.46 -15.10 -13.65
CA VAL A 797 3.15 -16.01 -12.53
C VAL A 797 1.67 -15.96 -12.14
N ARG A 798 1.04 -14.78 -12.17
CA ARG A 798 -0.43 -14.66 -11.97
C ARG A 798 -1.20 -15.42 -13.05
N LEU A 799 -0.84 -15.24 -14.32
CA LEU A 799 -1.44 -15.97 -15.44
C LEU A 799 -1.17 -17.49 -15.35
N LEU A 800 -0.04 -17.92 -14.75
CA LEU A 800 0.27 -19.34 -14.47
C LEU A 800 -0.55 -19.93 -13.31
N LEU A 801 -1.07 -19.10 -12.40
CA LEU A 801 -2.08 -19.46 -11.38
C LEU A 801 -3.52 -19.38 -11.90
N GLY A 802 -3.75 -18.87 -13.11
CA GLY A 802 -5.10 -18.55 -13.61
C GLY A 802 -5.68 -17.22 -13.08
N GLU A 803 -4.88 -16.42 -12.38
CA GLU A 803 -5.27 -15.08 -11.91
C GLU A 803 -5.06 -14.03 -13.01
N ILE A 804 -6.10 -13.27 -13.31
CA ILE A 804 -6.02 -12.14 -14.26
C ILE A 804 -5.47 -10.90 -13.52
N PRO A 805 -4.32 -10.31 -13.94
CA PRO A 805 -3.79 -9.11 -13.30
C PRO A 805 -4.65 -7.87 -13.58
N GLU A 806 -4.82 -7.00 -12.57
CA GLU A 806 -5.52 -5.73 -12.75
C GLU A 806 -4.95 -4.86 -13.87
N ARG A 807 -5.83 -4.20 -14.63
CA ARG A 807 -5.46 -3.22 -15.68
C ARG A 807 -4.58 -2.07 -15.15
N THR A 808 -4.74 -1.69 -13.88
CA THR A 808 -3.91 -0.71 -13.15
C THR A 808 -2.41 -1.02 -13.22
N THR A 809 -2.03 -2.31 -13.25
CA THR A 809 -0.64 -2.79 -13.33
C THR A 809 0.05 -2.34 -14.62
N PHE A 810 -0.68 -2.39 -15.74
CA PHE A 810 -0.15 -2.11 -17.09
C PHE A 810 -0.11 -0.62 -17.41
N MET A 811 -1.05 0.16 -16.87
CA MET A 811 -1.25 1.58 -17.18
C MET A 811 -0.39 2.53 -16.31
N GLN A 812 0.63 2.03 -15.61
CA GLN A 812 1.51 2.88 -14.79
C GLN A 812 2.42 3.75 -15.66
N LYS A 813 2.45 5.06 -15.37
CA LYS A 813 3.25 6.06 -16.11
C LYS A 813 4.70 5.60 -16.26
N GLY A 814 5.17 5.53 -17.50
CA GLY A 814 6.54 5.12 -17.87
C GLY A 814 6.76 3.61 -18.04
N MET A 815 5.83 2.74 -17.65
CA MET A 815 5.98 1.28 -17.82
C MET A 815 5.13 0.69 -18.95
N GLU A 816 4.03 1.37 -19.32
CA GLU A 816 3.07 0.96 -20.35
C GLU A 816 3.70 0.40 -21.64
N LYS A 817 4.63 1.13 -22.26
CA LYS A 817 5.30 0.71 -23.51
C LYS A 817 6.02 -0.64 -23.38
N ALA A 818 6.58 -0.95 -22.22
CA ALA A 818 7.32 -2.19 -21.95
C ALA A 818 6.42 -3.34 -21.46
N LEU A 819 5.19 -3.04 -21.03
CA LEU A 819 4.19 -4.01 -20.58
C LEU A 819 3.15 -4.33 -21.66
N ARG A 820 3.09 -3.58 -22.77
CA ARG A 820 2.12 -3.77 -23.86
C ARG A 820 2.10 -5.21 -24.45
N PRO A 821 3.23 -5.89 -24.73
CA PRO A 821 3.21 -7.29 -25.19
C PRO A 821 2.54 -8.22 -24.17
N TYR A 822 2.83 -8.02 -22.89
CA TYR A 822 2.23 -8.76 -21.79
C TYR A 822 0.75 -8.41 -21.57
N PHE A 823 0.31 -7.20 -21.93
CA PHE A 823 -1.12 -6.82 -21.91
C PHE A 823 -1.90 -7.48 -23.05
N GLU A 824 -1.36 -7.49 -24.28
CA GLU A 824 -1.97 -8.19 -25.41
C GLU A 824 -2.04 -9.70 -25.10
N LEU A 825 -1.00 -10.29 -24.51
CA LEU A 825 -0.99 -11.69 -24.01
C LEU A 825 -2.04 -11.93 -22.91
N THR A 826 -2.16 -11.02 -21.93
CA THR A 826 -3.16 -11.10 -20.85
C THR A 826 -4.59 -11.10 -21.40
N ASN A 827 -4.86 -10.34 -22.46
CA ASN A 827 -6.19 -10.32 -23.08
C ASN A 827 -6.53 -11.65 -23.76
N ALA A 828 -5.57 -12.32 -24.41
CA ALA A 828 -5.77 -13.65 -24.99
C ALA A 828 -6.14 -14.68 -23.91
N VAL A 829 -5.36 -14.75 -22.83
CA VAL A 829 -5.63 -15.66 -21.69
C VAL A 829 -7.00 -15.37 -21.04
N ARG A 830 -7.37 -14.09 -20.89
CA ARG A 830 -8.67 -13.69 -20.32
C ARG A 830 -9.87 -14.12 -21.17
N ILE A 831 -9.73 -14.12 -22.50
CA ILE A 831 -10.79 -14.57 -23.42
C ILE A 831 -10.87 -16.11 -23.44
N GLY A 832 -9.74 -16.80 -23.38
CA GLY A 832 -9.65 -18.26 -23.51
C GLY A 832 -9.47 -18.74 -24.95
N ASP A 833 -9.08 -17.85 -25.86
CA ASP A 833 -8.89 -18.14 -27.29
C ASP A 833 -7.45 -18.61 -27.58
N LEU A 834 -7.30 -19.85 -28.07
CA LEU A 834 -6.02 -20.47 -28.42
C LEU A 834 -5.35 -19.85 -29.66
N GLU A 835 -6.13 -19.42 -30.65
CA GLU A 835 -5.63 -18.89 -31.92
C GLU A 835 -5.09 -17.47 -31.72
N LEU A 836 -5.86 -16.62 -31.03
CA LEU A 836 -5.44 -15.29 -30.62
C LEU A 836 -4.20 -15.36 -29.71
N PHE A 837 -4.14 -16.36 -28.82
CA PHE A 837 -2.96 -16.61 -28.00
C PHE A 837 -1.71 -16.95 -28.83
N ARG A 838 -1.79 -17.84 -29.82
CA ARG A 838 -0.67 -18.16 -30.73
C ARG A 838 -0.21 -16.91 -31.49
N ALA A 839 -1.14 -16.21 -32.14
CA ALA A 839 -0.84 -15.02 -32.94
C ALA A 839 -0.13 -13.92 -32.12
N VAL A 840 -0.53 -13.72 -30.86
CA VAL A 840 0.13 -12.78 -29.93
C VAL A 840 1.49 -13.30 -29.47
N ALA A 841 1.64 -14.61 -29.21
CA ALA A 841 2.91 -15.21 -28.82
C ALA A 841 3.98 -15.09 -29.92
N GLU A 842 3.61 -15.36 -31.18
CA GLU A 842 4.48 -15.25 -32.35
C GLU A 842 4.86 -13.79 -32.64
N LYS A 843 3.86 -12.89 -32.73
CA LYS A 843 4.02 -11.45 -32.95
C LYS A 843 5.04 -10.78 -32.02
N PHE A 844 5.16 -11.27 -30.78
CA PHE A 844 6.05 -10.71 -29.76
C PHE A 844 7.19 -11.66 -29.34
N ALA A 845 7.40 -12.78 -30.03
CA ALA A 845 8.37 -13.82 -29.67
C ALA A 845 9.79 -13.28 -29.42
N GLY A 846 10.26 -12.31 -30.22
CA GLY A 846 11.56 -11.66 -30.02
C GLY A 846 11.68 -10.92 -28.68
N THR A 847 10.60 -10.30 -28.19
CA THR A 847 10.60 -9.59 -26.90
C THR A 847 10.62 -10.58 -25.73
N PHE A 848 9.81 -11.64 -25.81
CA PHE A 848 9.77 -12.70 -24.80
C PHE A 848 11.08 -13.51 -24.73
N SER A 849 11.76 -13.64 -25.87
CA SER A 849 13.09 -14.26 -25.96
C SER A 849 14.14 -13.41 -25.25
N ALA A 850 14.12 -12.09 -25.45
CA ALA A 850 15.01 -11.15 -24.76
C ALA A 850 14.77 -11.11 -23.23
N ASP A 851 13.52 -11.19 -22.78
CA ASP A 851 13.16 -11.32 -21.36
C ASP A 851 13.47 -12.71 -20.76
N ARG A 852 13.86 -13.69 -21.59
CA ARG A 852 14.03 -15.12 -21.27
C ARG A 852 12.77 -15.77 -20.67
N THR A 853 11.58 -15.42 -21.18
CA THR A 853 10.27 -15.87 -20.65
C THR A 853 9.53 -16.91 -21.50
N ASN A 854 10.03 -17.27 -22.70
CA ASN A 854 9.35 -18.20 -23.63
C ASN A 854 8.81 -19.48 -22.98
N ASN A 855 9.63 -20.16 -22.16
CA ASN A 855 9.27 -21.44 -21.52
C ASN A 855 8.06 -21.31 -20.58
N LEU A 856 7.81 -20.12 -20.02
CA LEU A 856 6.64 -19.83 -19.19
C LEU A 856 5.41 -19.55 -20.05
N ILE A 857 5.60 -18.90 -21.20
CA ILE A 857 4.50 -18.57 -22.12
C ILE A 857 3.98 -19.84 -22.80
N VAL A 858 4.84 -20.79 -23.20
CA VAL A 858 4.40 -22.09 -23.71
C VAL A 858 3.51 -22.82 -22.68
N ARG A 859 3.85 -22.76 -21.38
CA ARG A 859 3.05 -23.31 -20.28
C ARG A 859 1.68 -22.63 -20.10
N LEU A 860 1.52 -21.35 -20.50
CA LEU A 860 0.24 -20.65 -20.39
C LEU A 860 -0.86 -21.26 -21.27
N ARG A 861 -0.54 -22.03 -22.32
CA ARG A 861 -1.54 -22.66 -23.20
C ARG A 861 -2.58 -23.48 -22.41
N HIS A 862 -2.15 -24.21 -21.37
CA HIS A 862 -3.06 -24.99 -20.53
C HIS A 862 -4.01 -24.11 -19.71
N ASN A 863 -3.57 -22.91 -19.30
CA ASN A 863 -4.42 -21.97 -18.58
C ASN A 863 -5.36 -21.17 -19.50
N VAL A 864 -4.98 -20.90 -20.76
CA VAL A 864 -5.92 -20.39 -21.77
C VAL A 864 -7.11 -21.35 -21.89
N ILE A 865 -6.83 -22.66 -22.00
CA ILE A 865 -7.85 -23.72 -22.05
C ILE A 865 -8.65 -23.79 -20.74
N ARG A 866 -8.00 -23.76 -19.57
CA ARG A 866 -8.67 -23.78 -18.26
C ARG A 866 -9.61 -22.57 -18.05
N THR A 867 -9.19 -21.37 -18.47
CA THR A 867 -10.02 -20.16 -18.44
C THR A 867 -11.16 -20.23 -19.46
N GLY A 868 -10.90 -20.68 -20.69
CA GLY A 868 -11.93 -20.87 -21.71
C GLY A 868 -13.02 -21.85 -21.27
N LEU A 869 -12.63 -23.01 -20.73
CA LEU A 869 -13.57 -24.00 -20.20
C LEU A 869 -14.33 -23.50 -18.97
N ARG A 870 -13.68 -22.77 -18.05
CA ARG A 870 -14.38 -22.16 -16.89
C ARG A 870 -15.38 -21.09 -17.32
N ASN A 871 -15.06 -20.31 -18.35
CA ASN A 871 -16.01 -19.36 -18.96
C ASN A 871 -17.20 -20.10 -19.57
N ILE A 872 -16.98 -21.25 -20.24
CA ILE A 872 -18.05 -22.09 -20.79
C ILE A 872 -18.92 -22.68 -19.68
N SER A 873 -18.35 -23.28 -18.62
CA SER A 873 -19.13 -23.93 -17.56
C SER A 873 -19.95 -22.96 -16.71
N ILE A 874 -19.52 -21.69 -16.58
CA ILE A 874 -20.30 -20.62 -15.94
C ILE A 874 -21.43 -20.12 -16.87
N SER A 875 -21.28 -20.28 -18.19
CA SER A 875 -22.24 -19.75 -19.18
C SER A 875 -23.31 -20.75 -19.63
N TYR A 876 -23.13 -22.06 -19.40
CA TYR A 876 -23.98 -23.12 -19.94
C TYR A 876 -24.20 -24.26 -18.96
N SER A 877 -25.45 -24.46 -18.52
CA SER A 877 -25.86 -25.57 -17.65
C SER A 877 -25.60 -26.95 -18.27
N ARG A 878 -25.79 -27.06 -19.60
CA ARG A 878 -25.47 -28.23 -20.43
C ARG A 878 -24.91 -27.76 -21.76
N ILE A 879 -23.89 -28.44 -22.30
CA ILE A 879 -23.30 -28.12 -23.61
C ILE A 879 -22.76 -29.40 -24.29
N SER A 880 -22.86 -29.50 -25.61
CA SER A 880 -22.29 -30.62 -26.37
C SER A 880 -20.75 -30.54 -26.42
N LEU A 881 -20.07 -31.70 -26.41
CA LEU A 881 -18.61 -31.76 -26.60
C LEU A 881 -18.17 -31.18 -27.95
N VAL A 882 -19.02 -31.32 -28.98
CA VAL A 882 -18.83 -30.74 -30.31
C VAL A 882 -18.76 -29.21 -30.25
N ASP A 883 -19.63 -28.56 -29.49
CA ASP A 883 -19.66 -27.10 -29.39
C ASP A 883 -18.63 -26.55 -28.40
N VAL A 884 -18.20 -27.35 -27.42
CA VAL A 884 -16.99 -27.07 -26.61
C VAL A 884 -15.76 -27.04 -27.53
N ALA A 885 -15.57 -28.06 -28.38
CA ALA A 885 -14.44 -28.15 -29.30
C ALA A 885 -14.38 -26.96 -30.28
N LYS A 886 -15.54 -26.58 -30.88
CA LYS A 886 -15.66 -25.39 -31.73
C LYS A 886 -15.30 -24.10 -31.00
N LYS A 887 -15.80 -23.90 -29.77
CA LYS A 887 -15.56 -22.67 -28.98
C LYS A 887 -14.11 -22.52 -28.52
N LEU A 888 -13.42 -23.63 -28.24
CA LEU A 888 -12.00 -23.62 -27.85
C LEU A 888 -11.03 -23.55 -29.05
N ARG A 889 -11.52 -23.77 -30.29
CA ARG A 889 -10.71 -23.91 -31.52
C ARG A 889 -9.61 -24.96 -31.36
N LEU A 890 -10.02 -26.22 -31.20
CA LEU A 890 -9.11 -27.37 -31.15
C LEU A 890 -8.78 -27.85 -32.57
N ASP A 891 -7.57 -27.57 -33.06
CA ASP A 891 -7.13 -27.86 -34.44
C ASP A 891 -6.72 -29.34 -34.68
N SER A 892 -7.30 -30.30 -33.97
CA SER A 892 -6.90 -31.71 -34.06
C SER A 892 -7.80 -32.52 -35.00
N ALA A 893 -7.32 -33.70 -35.39
CA ALA A 893 -8.04 -34.60 -36.31
C ALA A 893 -9.35 -35.14 -35.70
N ASN A 894 -9.40 -35.33 -34.38
CA ASN A 894 -10.56 -35.83 -33.63
C ASN A 894 -10.93 -34.84 -32.50
N PRO A 895 -11.43 -33.64 -32.82
CA PRO A 895 -11.53 -32.53 -31.86
C PRO A 895 -12.56 -32.77 -30.75
N VAL A 896 -13.49 -33.72 -30.94
CA VAL A 896 -14.49 -34.12 -29.93
C VAL A 896 -13.85 -34.96 -28.82
N ALA A 897 -13.02 -35.95 -29.17
CA ALA A 897 -12.33 -36.82 -28.20
C ALA A 897 -11.25 -36.05 -27.41
N ASP A 898 -10.62 -35.06 -28.04
CA ASP A 898 -9.72 -34.13 -27.34
C ASP A 898 -10.50 -33.22 -26.38
N ALA A 899 -11.65 -32.67 -26.78
CA ALA A 899 -12.49 -31.87 -25.89
C ALA A 899 -12.97 -32.70 -24.69
N GLU A 900 -13.39 -33.94 -24.91
CA GLU A 900 -13.76 -34.89 -23.86
C GLU A 900 -12.60 -35.15 -22.89
N SER A 901 -11.42 -35.48 -23.41
CA SER A 901 -10.21 -35.74 -22.62
C SER A 901 -9.78 -34.54 -21.78
N ILE A 902 -9.84 -33.33 -22.35
CA ILE A 902 -9.51 -32.08 -21.67
C ILE A 902 -10.55 -31.76 -20.59
N VAL A 903 -11.85 -31.93 -20.85
CA VAL A 903 -12.91 -31.71 -19.86
C VAL A 903 -12.83 -32.73 -18.72
N ALA A 904 -12.61 -34.02 -19.03
CA ALA A 904 -12.41 -35.08 -18.03
C ALA A 904 -11.20 -34.78 -17.13
N LYS A 905 -10.12 -34.22 -17.69
CA LYS A 905 -8.96 -33.76 -16.93
C LYS A 905 -9.27 -32.51 -16.11
N ALA A 906 -10.03 -31.55 -16.65
CA ALA A 906 -10.44 -30.34 -15.92
C ALA A 906 -11.34 -30.65 -14.71
N ILE A 907 -12.27 -31.60 -14.83
CA ILE A 907 -13.10 -32.10 -13.74
C ILE A 907 -12.23 -32.79 -12.68
N ARG A 908 -11.32 -33.70 -13.10
CA ARG A 908 -10.39 -34.41 -12.21
C ARG A 908 -9.46 -33.47 -11.43
N ASP A 909 -9.04 -32.36 -12.05
CA ASP A 909 -8.15 -31.36 -11.46
C ASP A 909 -8.89 -30.27 -10.65
N GLY A 910 -10.18 -30.50 -10.33
CA GLY A 910 -11.01 -29.56 -9.56
C GLY A 910 -11.13 -28.18 -10.20
N ALA A 911 -10.99 -28.08 -11.53
CA ALA A 911 -11.07 -26.81 -12.24
C ALA A 911 -12.52 -26.35 -12.46
N ILE A 912 -13.43 -27.31 -12.59
CA ILE A 912 -14.83 -27.13 -13.01
C ILE A 912 -15.69 -28.20 -12.35
N ASP A 913 -16.75 -27.78 -11.67
CA ASP A 913 -17.79 -28.65 -11.14
C ASP A 913 -18.78 -29.07 -12.24
N ALA A 914 -18.42 -30.12 -12.98
CA ALA A 914 -19.26 -30.72 -14.01
C ALA A 914 -19.22 -32.25 -13.96
N THR A 915 -20.19 -32.87 -14.61
CA THR A 915 -20.20 -34.29 -14.97
C THR A 915 -20.18 -34.43 -16.49
N LEU A 916 -19.66 -35.57 -16.96
CA LEU A 916 -19.70 -35.97 -18.38
C LEU A 916 -20.78 -37.02 -18.58
N ASP A 917 -21.63 -36.79 -19.58
CA ASP A 917 -22.58 -37.76 -20.10
C ASP A 917 -21.98 -38.32 -21.40
N HIS A 918 -21.30 -39.46 -21.26
CA HIS A 918 -20.64 -40.14 -22.38
C HIS A 918 -21.62 -40.75 -23.39
N ALA A 919 -22.88 -41.00 -22.99
CA ALA A 919 -23.89 -41.58 -23.87
C ALA A 919 -24.49 -40.53 -24.83
N ASN A 920 -24.72 -39.30 -24.34
CA ASN A 920 -25.23 -38.19 -25.15
C ASN A 920 -24.12 -37.24 -25.66
N GLY A 921 -22.87 -37.41 -25.21
CA GLY A 921 -21.74 -36.57 -25.59
C GLY A 921 -21.82 -35.15 -25.02
N TRP A 922 -22.37 -34.98 -23.82
CA TRP A 922 -22.65 -33.68 -23.19
C TRP A 922 -21.84 -33.46 -21.91
N VAL A 923 -21.44 -32.21 -21.69
CA VAL A 923 -20.95 -31.71 -20.41
C VAL A 923 -22.14 -31.10 -19.66
N VAL A 924 -22.34 -31.49 -18.39
CA VAL A 924 -23.39 -30.96 -17.51
C VAL A 924 -22.71 -30.29 -16.32
N SER A 925 -22.84 -28.97 -16.19
CA SER A 925 -22.33 -28.27 -15.00
C SER A 925 -23.24 -28.54 -13.81
N LYS A 926 -22.66 -28.70 -12.61
CA LYS A 926 -23.45 -28.66 -11.37
C LYS A 926 -23.91 -27.23 -11.12
N GLU A 927 -25.06 -27.08 -10.47
CA GLU A 927 -25.54 -25.77 -10.04
C GLU A 927 -24.61 -25.19 -8.96
N THR A 928 -24.32 -23.89 -9.05
CA THR A 928 -23.50 -23.19 -8.06
C THR A 928 -24.29 -22.99 -6.77
N GLY A 929 -24.03 -23.83 -5.77
CA GLY A 929 -24.59 -23.67 -4.42
C GLY A 929 -24.17 -22.36 -3.75
N ASP A 930 -24.87 -22.00 -2.66
CA ASP A 930 -24.59 -20.76 -1.93
C ASP A 930 -23.24 -20.85 -1.20
N ILE A 931 -22.24 -20.12 -1.69
CA ILE A 931 -20.88 -20.08 -1.11
C ILE A 931 -20.93 -19.64 0.36
N TYR A 932 -21.91 -18.85 0.78
CA TYR A 932 -22.07 -18.41 2.17
C TYR A 932 -22.58 -19.50 3.12
N SER A 933 -23.03 -20.67 2.64
CA SER A 933 -23.26 -21.84 3.49
C SER A 933 -22.01 -22.70 3.69
N THR A 934 -20.85 -22.30 3.14
CA THR A 934 -19.57 -23.02 3.26
C THR A 934 -18.61 -22.30 4.22
N THR A 935 -17.48 -22.94 4.53
CA THR A 935 -16.39 -22.34 5.31
C THR A 935 -15.47 -21.41 4.51
N GLU A 936 -15.63 -21.31 3.17
CA GLU A 936 -14.75 -20.50 2.32
C GLU A 936 -14.69 -19.01 2.74
N PRO A 937 -15.81 -18.32 3.05
CA PRO A 937 -15.77 -16.95 3.54
C PRO A 937 -15.03 -16.82 4.88
N GLN A 938 -15.18 -17.80 5.78
CA GLN A 938 -14.49 -17.81 7.08
C GLN A 938 -12.98 -17.96 6.91
N LEU A 939 -12.53 -18.84 6.01
CA LEU A 939 -11.10 -19.00 5.67
C LEU A 939 -10.54 -17.71 5.03
N ALA A 940 -11.29 -17.07 4.14
CA ALA A 940 -10.91 -15.80 3.54
C ALA A 940 -10.78 -14.68 4.61
N PHE A 941 -11.74 -14.56 5.54
CA PHE A 941 -11.65 -13.62 6.65
C PHE A 941 -10.48 -13.94 7.60
N ASN A 942 -10.27 -15.20 7.97
CA ASN A 942 -9.18 -15.61 8.86
C ASN A 942 -7.80 -15.21 8.29
N SER A 943 -7.55 -15.50 7.00
CA SER A 943 -6.30 -15.10 6.33
C SER A 943 -6.06 -13.59 6.37
N ARG A 944 -7.13 -12.80 6.25
CA ARG A 944 -7.09 -11.34 6.25
C ARG A 944 -6.94 -10.74 7.65
N ILE A 945 -7.58 -11.35 8.65
CA ILE A 945 -7.43 -10.99 10.07
C ILE A 945 -5.99 -11.27 10.51
N ALA A 946 -5.44 -12.46 10.22
CA ALA A 946 -4.05 -12.81 10.51
C ALA A 946 -3.06 -11.83 9.85
N PHE A 947 -3.28 -11.46 8.58
CA PHE A 947 -2.48 -10.44 7.91
C PHE A 947 -2.55 -9.07 8.61
N CYS A 948 -3.75 -8.58 8.95
CA CYS A 948 -3.94 -7.30 9.63
C CYS A 948 -3.31 -7.28 11.04
N LEU A 949 -3.45 -8.36 11.81
CA LEU A 949 -2.86 -8.48 13.15
C LEU A 949 -1.32 -8.56 13.08
N ASN A 950 -0.77 -9.30 12.11
CA ASN A 950 0.68 -9.31 11.89
C ASN A 950 1.21 -7.93 11.48
N MET A 951 0.52 -7.22 10.59
CA MET A 951 0.87 -5.85 10.22
C MET A 951 0.78 -4.87 11.41
N HIS A 952 -0.22 -5.03 12.30
CA HIS A 952 -0.31 -4.26 13.54
C HIS A 952 0.86 -4.57 14.47
N ASN A 953 1.19 -5.85 14.69
CA ASN A 953 2.30 -6.28 15.52
C ASN A 953 3.66 -5.79 14.99
N GLU A 954 3.88 -5.83 13.67
CA GLU A 954 5.05 -5.23 13.03
C GLU A 954 5.11 -3.70 13.21
N ALA A 955 3.98 -3.01 13.06
CA ALA A 955 3.90 -1.56 13.27
C ALA A 955 4.17 -1.18 14.74
N VAL A 956 3.64 -1.92 15.71
CA VAL A 956 3.92 -1.70 17.15
C VAL A 956 5.40 -1.97 17.47
N ARG A 957 6.01 -3.01 16.91
CA ARG A 957 7.46 -3.26 17.02
C ARG A 957 8.28 -2.12 16.39
N ALA A 958 7.87 -1.61 15.22
CA ALA A 958 8.56 -0.52 14.53
C ALA A 958 8.38 0.85 15.23
N LEU A 959 7.27 1.08 15.93
CA LEU A 959 7.07 2.26 16.78
C LEU A 959 7.91 2.16 18.06
N ARG A 960 8.08 0.95 18.61
CA ARG A 960 9.03 0.63 19.69
C ARG A 960 10.47 0.55 19.16
N PHE A 961 10.97 1.64 18.59
CA PHE A 961 12.41 1.82 18.44
C PHE A 961 13.09 1.59 19.81
N PRO A 962 14.24 0.89 19.88
CA PRO A 962 15.05 0.90 21.08
C PRO A 962 15.34 2.34 21.49
N PRO A 963 15.28 2.69 22.80
CA PRO A 963 15.73 4.00 23.25
C PRO A 963 17.15 4.21 22.74
N ASN A 964 17.43 5.40 22.18
CA ASN A 964 18.68 5.69 21.49
C ASN A 964 19.87 5.28 22.35
N THR A 965 20.72 4.37 21.88
CA THR A 965 21.93 3.94 22.62
C THR A 965 23.06 4.99 22.61
N HIS A 966 22.71 6.27 22.41
CA HIS A 966 23.41 7.33 23.11
C HIS A 966 23.15 7.09 24.58
N LYS A 967 24.19 6.68 25.34
CA LYS A 967 24.13 6.57 26.81
C LYS A 967 23.25 7.69 27.35
N GLU A 968 22.19 7.35 28.08
CA GLU A 968 21.48 8.35 28.86
C GLU A 968 22.55 9.03 29.73
N LYS A 969 22.81 10.31 29.45
CA LYS A 969 23.69 11.09 30.31
C LYS A 969 23.00 11.07 31.66
N GLU A 970 23.67 10.47 32.63
CA GLU A 970 23.12 10.26 33.97
C GLU A 970 22.46 11.55 34.45
N GLY A 971 21.15 11.47 34.73
CA GLY A 971 20.33 12.65 34.94
C GLY A 971 20.94 13.52 36.03
N ALA A 972 20.83 14.85 35.90
CA ALA A 972 21.38 15.76 36.90
C ALA A 972 20.86 15.45 38.32
N GLU A 973 19.64 14.91 38.40
CA GLU A 973 19.01 14.29 39.56
C GLU A 973 19.77 13.06 40.05
N LYS A 974 19.88 11.96 39.30
CA LYS A 974 20.70 10.77 39.65
C LYS A 974 22.15 11.07 40.00
N ARG A 975 22.74 12.09 39.36
CA ARG A 975 24.10 12.53 39.66
C ARG A 975 24.17 13.28 40.99
N ARG A 976 23.13 14.03 41.36
CA ARG A 976 22.96 14.59 42.71
C ARG A 976 22.67 13.50 43.74
N GLU A 977 21.74 12.58 43.49
CA GLU A 977 21.44 11.44 44.37
C GLU A 977 22.72 10.68 44.72
N ARG A 978 23.58 10.40 43.74
CA ARG A 978 24.86 9.74 44.01
C ARG A 978 25.85 10.62 44.76
N GLN A 979 25.99 11.90 44.43
CA GLN A 979 26.85 12.81 45.20
C GLN A 979 26.36 12.99 46.64
N GLN A 980 25.05 12.93 46.85
CA GLN A 980 24.40 13.01 48.14
C GLN A 980 24.62 11.71 48.94
N GLN A 981 24.52 10.54 48.31
CA GLN A 981 24.94 9.26 48.91
C GLN A 981 26.45 9.19 49.19
N GLU A 982 27.29 9.76 48.32
CA GLU A 982 28.73 9.88 48.54
C GLU A 982 29.05 10.84 49.70
N GLN A 983 28.25 11.89 49.93
CA GLN A 983 28.35 12.76 51.10
C GLN A 983 27.77 12.13 52.38
N GLU A 984 26.62 11.46 52.31
CA GLU A 984 26.00 10.74 53.43
C GLU A 984 26.91 9.62 53.92
N LEU A 985 27.54 8.86 53.01
CA LEU A 985 28.55 7.85 53.38
C LEU A 985 29.81 8.49 53.97
N ALA A 986 30.27 9.63 53.45
CA ALA A 986 31.41 10.35 54.01
C ALA A 986 31.12 10.97 55.39
N GLN A 987 29.87 11.40 55.64
CA GLN A 987 29.41 11.81 56.97
C GLN A 987 29.34 10.61 57.91
N HIS A 988 28.77 9.47 57.49
CA HIS A 988 28.68 8.28 58.34
C HIS A 988 30.07 7.73 58.72
N ILE A 989 31.05 7.84 57.82
CA ILE A 989 32.46 7.51 58.13
C ILE A 989 33.09 8.55 59.06
N ALA A 990 32.81 9.84 58.88
CA ALA A 990 33.31 10.88 59.79
C ALA A 990 32.67 10.80 61.18
N GLU A 991 31.40 10.44 61.27
CA GLU A 991 30.67 10.20 62.53
C GLU A 991 31.18 8.91 63.21
N GLU A 992 31.51 7.85 62.44
CA GLU A 992 32.20 6.65 62.96
C GLU A 992 33.67 6.91 63.38
N ASP A 993 34.38 7.84 62.74
CA ASP A 993 35.75 8.27 63.12
C ASP A 993 35.75 9.25 64.33
N ASP A 994 34.69 10.06 64.50
CA ASP A 994 34.52 11.00 65.62
C ASP A 994 33.96 10.32 66.91
N ASP A 995 33.24 9.19 66.80
CA ASP A 995 32.71 8.42 67.94
C ASP A 995 33.77 7.58 68.71
N ASP A 996 35.02 7.51 68.23
CA ASP A 996 36.12 6.68 68.81
C ASP A 996 37.14 7.49 69.63
N PHE A 997 36.72 8.62 70.26
CA PHE A 997 37.56 9.48 71.13
C PHE A 997 36.89 10.05 72.41
#